data_AF-A0A953PK09-F1
#
_entry.id   AF-A0A953PK09-F1
#
_cell.length_a   1.000
_cell.length_b   1.000
_cell.length_c   1.000
_cell.angle_alpha   90.00
_cell.angle_beta   90.00
_cell.angle_gamma   90.00
#
_symmetry.space_group_name_H-M   'P 1'
#
loop_
_entity.id
_entity.type
_entity.pdbx_description
1 polymer ?
#
loop_
_entity_poly.entity_id
_entity_poly.type
_entity_poly.pdbx_seq_one_letter_code
_entity_poly.pdbx_strand_id
1 'polypeptide(L)'
;MRTAIVATLALVLLSSAAEARVVRLRIERREVVLNGRAFGAAGAYEKLVGKVDFGLDPSNPRNDIIVDLTLAPRDARGEVESSADFYMLKPVDPRRGNGRLFYEVGNRGGKSMLANFQKAAGSPDPTTEAQFGDGALMRQGFTLLWMGWQWDVPERAGVMRMDMPVATDNGTPITGLVRGNFILNEKSATAPVADRNHKAYAPIDPNSPENTMTVRDEPIARGQLIPRSTWRFSDPAAGIVTLDGGFEPGRIYDVVYRAADPKVVGVGLSGARDLISFLKYDSSAENPMPGLRYAIGWGVSQSGRYLRHFLYQGFNEDEQGRQVFDGVFDQVGGSGRGSFNHRFGQASRDALQYFNILFPVDLFPFTDGPETDPETGIEDGLLARAERTNTAPKVFHLLTNSEYFNRAGALVHMDPTGTSDAELPANTRVYMIASAPHGPGPFPPASNRQGDLVGRAALNPLNYSPAIRALFRALDRWVVDDVAPPPSAIPRIAEGTLTTPDKAGWPKIPGYQLPQQPLRAFHLNFGPDWNKGIVSVEPPEVGAPFVAKVPAVDADGNVRSGIRLPDIAVPLATQAGWNYRDASIGAPDKLAGEIGSYIPFARTRAEREKANDPRPSIEERYRNRDEYVGKYAAAVLDLVARGYLLPEDVADLLKHAAEHYEWATKARADHFAFDAGGRAARVDQQWDLHRDDDRPVDIITSVARCGSLIFLADSQSRLFRMDATAARPLMHVIATEDQGIGRPSALTADCDRSRLYVVNSGLRNVLTVDTQSGAVLKKQSFKRELYEARSVSLAGDVLYIGGLWNADEPRGLPARNTEDFFESTYLGERLSLVSGDVTPGFQPYETRCIAAGACTFADLNRIRTASSPAAWVAVQGISTRFAMYDAAGNRTATYDATSPKFLRDGTEIPVHISQEQIERWKSRNSVIRQVLAVSTCIVTVHALTTIGPDWQFGEQPQYSVHMNIYGLDGAGLVSDVRLPDFPIGRDDTHLYAIDYGAKGRRNSADAVTLVRIPITPGPAVVQ
;
A
#
# COMPACT_ATOMS: atom_id res chain seq x y z
N MET A 1 45.90 -23.78 -70.42
CA MET A 1 47.11 -23.00 -70.04
C MET A 1 46.86 -21.57 -70.48
N ARG A 2 46.63 -20.55 -69.64
CA ARG A 2 47.06 -20.30 -68.26
C ARG A 2 45.98 -19.44 -67.55
N THR A 3 45.46 -19.96 -66.43
CA THR A 3 45.14 -19.25 -65.17
C THR A 3 44.33 -17.94 -65.26
N ALA A 4 43.02 -17.88 -65.01
CA ALA A 4 42.26 -18.38 -63.84
C ALA A 4 42.68 -17.83 -62.46
N ILE A 5 43.45 -16.72 -62.36
CA ILE A 5 43.97 -16.26 -61.05
C ILE A 5 43.69 -14.79 -60.69
N VAL A 6 43.22 -13.90 -61.57
CA VAL A 6 43.12 -12.47 -61.19
C VAL A 6 41.68 -11.93 -61.14
N ALA A 7 40.67 -12.72 -61.53
CA ALA A 7 39.27 -12.42 -61.24
C ALA A 7 38.88 -12.64 -59.75
N THR A 8 39.83 -13.11 -58.94
CA THR A 8 39.63 -13.40 -57.51
C THR A 8 40.44 -12.47 -56.59
N LEU A 9 41.24 -11.54 -57.15
CA LEU A 9 42.18 -10.71 -56.38
C LEU A 9 41.75 -9.24 -56.18
N ALA A 10 40.58 -8.86 -56.66
CA ALA A 10 40.04 -7.51 -56.47
C ALA A 10 38.52 -7.50 -56.27
N LEU A 11 37.95 -8.63 -55.80
CA LEU A 11 36.78 -8.50 -54.93
C LEU A 11 37.28 -7.69 -53.74
N VAL A 12 36.71 -6.51 -53.62
CA VAL A 12 36.83 -5.59 -52.51
C VAL A 12 36.38 -6.31 -51.24
N LEU A 13 37.23 -7.18 -50.72
CA LEU A 13 37.31 -7.59 -49.33
C LEU A 13 37.98 -6.42 -48.59
N LEU A 14 37.33 -5.27 -48.62
CA LEU A 14 37.25 -4.49 -47.39
C LEU A 14 36.30 -5.30 -46.53
N SER A 15 36.88 -6.26 -45.81
CA SER A 15 36.31 -6.77 -44.58
C SER A 15 36.08 -5.53 -43.72
N SER A 16 34.88 -4.95 -43.79
CA SER A 16 34.39 -4.07 -42.75
C SER A 16 34.55 -4.88 -41.48
N ALA A 17 35.53 -4.49 -40.67
CA ALA A 17 35.70 -5.04 -39.34
C ALA A 17 34.32 -5.00 -38.68
N ALA A 18 33.84 -6.14 -38.20
CA ALA A 18 32.52 -6.26 -37.59
C ALA A 18 32.38 -5.21 -36.48
N GLU A 19 31.60 -4.17 -36.77
CA GLU A 19 31.29 -3.07 -35.86
C GLU A 19 30.24 -3.55 -34.85
N ALA A 20 30.31 -3.06 -33.61
CA ALA A 20 29.49 -3.52 -32.48
C ALA A 20 27.98 -3.62 -32.84
N ARG A 21 27.39 -4.77 -32.54
CA ARG A 21 26.24 -5.37 -33.25
C ARG A 21 24.82 -4.82 -33.03
N VAL A 22 24.66 -3.52 -32.85
CA VAL A 22 23.37 -2.89 -33.12
C VAL A 22 23.19 -2.87 -34.65
N VAL A 23 22.32 -3.74 -35.17
CA VAL A 23 22.03 -3.80 -36.61
C VAL A 23 21.22 -2.59 -37.03
N ARG A 24 20.27 -2.16 -36.20
CA ARG A 24 19.39 -1.03 -36.49
C ARG A 24 18.79 -0.43 -35.23
N LEU A 25 18.78 0.91 -35.16
CA LEU A 25 17.97 1.66 -34.21
C LEU A 25 16.72 2.22 -34.91
N ARG A 26 15.56 1.62 -34.66
CA ARG A 26 14.27 2.02 -35.25
C ARG A 26 13.57 3.05 -34.38
N ILE A 27 13.67 4.33 -34.76
CA ILE A 27 12.91 5.41 -34.12
C ILE A 27 11.50 5.43 -34.70
N GLU A 28 10.53 4.92 -33.95
CA GLU A 28 9.12 4.86 -34.35
C GLU A 28 8.37 6.13 -33.97
N ARG A 29 8.81 6.79 -32.89
CA ARG A 29 8.21 8.02 -32.38
C ARG A 29 9.28 9.00 -31.92
N ARG A 30 9.13 10.25 -32.34
CA ARG A 30 9.96 11.39 -31.95
C ARG A 30 9.07 12.55 -31.55
N GLU A 31 9.21 13.03 -30.32
CA GLU A 31 8.37 14.10 -29.79
C GLU A 31 9.21 15.08 -28.97
N VAL A 32 9.03 16.38 -29.22
CA VAL A 32 9.63 17.42 -28.38
C VAL A 32 8.88 17.48 -27.05
N VAL A 33 9.62 17.45 -25.95
CA VAL A 33 9.09 17.46 -24.58
C VAL A 33 8.58 18.85 -24.22
N LEU A 34 7.42 18.92 -23.55
CA LEU A 34 6.83 20.15 -23.00
C LEU A 34 6.81 21.33 -23.99
N ASN A 35 6.45 21.07 -25.25
CA ASN A 35 6.38 22.06 -26.33
C ASN A 35 7.70 22.86 -26.52
N GLY A 36 8.85 22.24 -26.29
CA GLY A 36 10.16 22.86 -26.49
C GLY A 36 10.68 23.67 -25.31
N ARG A 37 10.06 23.55 -24.13
CA ARG A 37 10.58 24.15 -22.89
C ARG A 37 12.04 23.72 -22.66
N ALA A 38 12.90 24.70 -22.37
CA ALA A 38 14.31 24.46 -22.12
C ALA A 38 14.57 23.93 -20.70
N PHE A 39 15.50 22.99 -20.58
CA PHE A 39 16.05 22.47 -19.33
C PHE A 39 17.45 23.05 -19.12
N GLY A 40 17.53 24.24 -18.52
CA GLY A 40 18.82 24.91 -18.27
C GLY A 40 19.62 25.14 -19.57
N ALA A 41 20.94 24.98 -19.49
CA ALA A 41 21.84 25.18 -20.64
C ALA A 41 21.70 24.08 -21.71
N ALA A 42 21.16 22.90 -21.36
CA ALA A 42 20.97 21.79 -22.28
C ALA A 42 19.90 22.08 -23.36
N GLY A 43 19.03 23.06 -23.13
CA GLY A 43 17.99 23.45 -24.08
C GLY A 43 16.76 22.53 -24.05
N ALA A 44 15.99 22.52 -25.13
CA ALA A 44 14.81 21.65 -25.25
C ALA A 44 15.23 20.17 -25.33
N TYR A 45 14.37 19.30 -24.84
CA TYR A 45 14.55 17.85 -24.92
C TYR A 45 13.53 17.23 -25.88
N GLU A 46 13.87 16.07 -26.42
CA GLU A 46 12.96 15.20 -27.15
C GLU A 46 12.96 13.79 -26.56
N LYS A 47 11.83 13.10 -26.73
CA LYS A 47 11.69 11.67 -26.45
C LYS A 47 11.73 10.87 -27.75
N LEU A 48 12.58 9.85 -27.77
CA LEU A 48 12.70 8.86 -28.84
C LEU A 48 12.19 7.52 -28.33
N VAL A 49 11.27 6.91 -29.05
CA VAL A 49 10.68 5.61 -28.69
C VAL A 49 10.67 4.70 -29.91
N GLY A 50 11.02 3.44 -29.72
CA GLY A 50 10.96 2.44 -30.77
C GLY A 50 11.71 1.17 -30.40
N LYS A 51 12.43 0.58 -31.37
CA LYS A 51 13.12 -0.70 -31.19
C LYS A 51 14.60 -0.66 -31.56
N VAL A 52 15.38 -1.51 -30.91
CA VAL A 52 16.78 -1.80 -31.26
C VAL A 52 16.84 -3.24 -31.75
N ASP A 53 17.45 -3.47 -32.92
CA ASP A 53 17.68 -4.80 -33.47
C ASP A 53 19.17 -5.15 -33.32
N PHE A 54 19.45 -6.36 -32.81
CA PHE A 54 20.79 -6.86 -32.54
C PHE A 54 21.09 -8.11 -33.38
N GLY A 55 22.35 -8.28 -33.79
CA GLY A 55 22.84 -9.47 -34.50
C GLY A 55 24.07 -10.06 -33.83
N LEU A 56 23.94 -11.17 -33.10
CA LEU A 56 25.06 -11.72 -32.33
C LEU A 56 25.82 -12.76 -33.11
N ASP A 57 27.12 -12.58 -33.35
CA ASP A 57 27.98 -13.64 -33.90
C ASP A 57 28.29 -14.70 -32.82
N PRO A 58 27.80 -15.96 -32.96
CA PRO A 58 28.06 -17.01 -31.98
C PRO A 58 29.51 -17.53 -32.00
N SER A 59 30.32 -17.13 -32.97
CA SER A 59 31.74 -17.49 -33.05
C SER A 59 32.67 -16.44 -32.43
N ASN A 60 32.14 -15.28 -32.05
CA ASN A 60 32.90 -14.27 -31.33
C ASN A 60 33.16 -14.73 -29.89
N PRO A 61 34.44 -14.83 -29.44
CA PRO A 61 34.76 -15.29 -28.08
C PRO A 61 34.13 -14.46 -26.94
N ARG A 62 33.80 -13.19 -27.20
CA ARG A 62 33.10 -12.33 -26.22
C ARG A 62 31.61 -12.69 -26.05
N ASN A 63 31.11 -13.61 -26.87
CA ASN A 63 29.74 -14.12 -26.81
C ASN A 63 29.65 -15.55 -26.28
N ASP A 64 30.77 -16.25 -26.10
CA ASP A 64 30.82 -17.63 -25.58
C ASP A 64 30.15 -17.79 -24.20
N ILE A 65 30.09 -16.70 -23.42
CA ILE A 65 29.43 -16.67 -22.12
C ILE A 65 27.90 -16.73 -22.20
N ILE A 66 27.31 -16.42 -23.36
CA ILE A 66 25.85 -16.40 -23.53
C ILE A 66 25.38 -17.85 -23.68
N VAL A 67 24.70 -18.36 -22.64
CA VAL A 67 24.20 -19.73 -22.60
C VAL A 67 23.23 -19.95 -23.75
N ASP A 68 23.41 -21.07 -24.46
CA ASP A 68 22.61 -21.52 -25.61
C ASP A 68 22.70 -20.66 -26.89
N LEU A 69 23.58 -19.66 -26.96
CA LEU A 69 23.69 -18.81 -28.15
C LEU A 69 24.03 -19.61 -29.41
N THR A 70 24.96 -20.57 -29.32
CA THR A 70 25.39 -21.38 -30.47
C THR A 70 24.28 -22.31 -30.99
N LEU A 71 23.25 -22.55 -30.18
CA LEU A 71 22.08 -23.38 -30.48
C LEU A 71 20.92 -22.56 -31.06
N ALA A 72 21.03 -21.24 -31.08
CA ALA A 72 19.99 -20.38 -31.66
C ALA A 72 20.03 -20.40 -33.19
N PRO A 73 18.87 -20.25 -33.86
CA PRO A 73 18.80 -20.00 -35.29
C PRO A 73 19.65 -18.80 -35.70
N ARG A 74 20.27 -18.90 -36.88
CA ARG A 74 21.14 -17.86 -37.44
C ARG A 74 20.53 -17.31 -38.73
N ASP A 75 20.72 -16.01 -38.95
CA ASP A 75 20.32 -15.34 -40.17
C ASP A 75 21.28 -15.66 -41.35
N ALA A 76 21.06 -15.01 -42.50
CA ALA A 76 21.90 -15.18 -43.68
C ALA A 76 23.35 -14.66 -43.51
N ARG A 77 23.61 -13.83 -42.48
CA ARG A 77 24.95 -13.35 -42.10
C ARG A 77 25.63 -14.28 -41.08
N GLY A 78 24.91 -15.30 -40.58
CA GLY A 78 25.39 -16.19 -39.53
C GLY A 78 25.20 -15.64 -38.11
N GLU A 79 24.46 -14.54 -37.97
CA GLU A 79 24.20 -13.87 -36.69
C GLU A 79 22.89 -14.37 -36.06
N VAL A 80 22.83 -14.34 -34.73
CA VAL A 80 21.61 -14.61 -33.96
C VAL A 80 20.88 -13.30 -33.72
N GLU A 81 19.68 -13.18 -34.27
CA GLU A 81 18.89 -11.96 -34.20
C GLU A 81 18.06 -11.85 -32.91
N SER A 82 17.92 -10.63 -32.41
CA SER A 82 17.01 -10.29 -31.32
C SER A 82 16.57 -8.82 -31.40
N SER A 83 15.50 -8.44 -30.70
CA SER A 83 14.98 -7.07 -30.74
C SER A 83 14.48 -6.62 -29.37
N ALA A 84 14.73 -5.37 -29.00
CA ALA A 84 14.31 -4.79 -27.73
C ALA A 84 13.58 -3.46 -27.92
N ASP A 85 12.59 -3.19 -27.06
CA ASP A 85 12.03 -1.84 -26.96
C ASP A 85 13.10 -0.89 -26.37
N PHE A 86 13.17 0.36 -26.85
CA PHE A 86 13.95 1.42 -26.19
C PHE A 86 13.14 2.71 -26.00
N TYR A 87 13.54 3.46 -24.99
CA TYR A 87 13.04 4.80 -24.70
C TYR A 87 14.22 5.68 -24.35
N MET A 88 14.30 6.87 -24.95
CA MET A 88 15.40 7.80 -24.70
C MET A 88 14.87 9.22 -24.53
N LEU A 89 15.37 9.92 -23.51
CA LEU A 89 15.24 11.37 -23.38
C LEU A 89 16.60 12.01 -23.62
N LYS A 90 16.67 12.93 -24.58
CA LYS A 90 17.94 13.59 -24.92
C LYS A 90 17.73 15.04 -25.37
N PRO A 91 18.75 15.90 -25.27
CA PRO A 91 18.69 17.25 -25.82
C PRO A 91 18.37 17.24 -27.32
N VAL A 92 17.50 18.14 -27.79
CA VAL A 92 17.18 18.26 -29.22
C VAL A 92 18.45 18.55 -30.03
N ASP A 93 19.31 19.44 -29.55
CA ASP A 93 20.68 19.62 -30.05
C ASP A 93 21.66 18.77 -29.24
N PRO A 94 22.17 17.63 -29.76
CA PRO A 94 23.06 16.73 -29.02
C PRO A 94 24.32 17.41 -28.47
N ARG A 95 24.78 18.49 -29.12
CA ARG A 95 25.99 19.24 -28.71
C ARG A 95 25.80 20.01 -27.40
N ARG A 96 24.56 20.17 -26.94
CA ARG A 96 24.22 20.79 -25.65
C ARG A 96 24.12 19.78 -24.50
N GLY A 97 24.25 18.48 -24.80
CA GLY A 97 24.37 17.46 -23.77
C GLY A 97 25.71 17.55 -23.03
N ASN A 98 25.78 16.93 -21.86
CA ASN A 98 27.02 16.88 -21.06
C ASN A 98 27.98 15.76 -21.50
N GLY A 99 27.62 14.98 -22.53
CA GLY A 99 28.38 13.84 -23.02
C GLY A 99 28.28 12.61 -22.12
N ARG A 100 27.27 12.53 -21.25
CA ARG A 100 27.08 11.45 -20.28
C ARG A 100 25.73 10.76 -20.50
N LEU A 101 25.77 9.44 -20.58
CA LEU A 101 24.60 8.57 -20.64
C LEU A 101 24.26 8.09 -19.22
N PHE A 102 22.99 8.23 -18.83
CA PHE A 102 22.44 7.57 -17.66
C PHE A 102 21.42 6.52 -18.11
N TYR A 103 21.76 5.24 -17.87
CA TYR A 103 20.95 4.11 -18.27
C TYR A 103 20.28 3.48 -17.04
N GLU A 104 18.95 3.36 -17.08
CA GLU A 104 18.22 2.52 -16.12
C GLU A 104 17.98 1.14 -16.74
N VAL A 105 18.45 0.12 -16.04
CA VAL A 105 17.97 -1.25 -16.27
C VAL A 105 16.56 -1.34 -15.68
N GLY A 106 15.55 -1.35 -16.55
CA GLY A 106 14.15 -1.31 -16.12
C GLY A 106 13.76 -2.54 -15.30
N ASN A 107 13.31 -2.36 -14.06
CA ASN A 107 12.83 -3.45 -13.21
C ASN A 107 11.49 -3.98 -13.77
N ARG A 108 11.48 -5.21 -14.28
CA ARG A 108 10.31 -5.86 -14.91
C ARG A 108 9.66 -5.00 -16.00
N GLY A 109 10.50 -4.32 -16.78
CA GLY A 109 10.09 -3.43 -17.88
C GLY A 109 9.61 -2.04 -17.47
N GLY A 110 9.64 -1.70 -16.17
CA GLY A 110 9.28 -0.38 -15.66
C GLY A 110 10.34 0.71 -15.93
N LYS A 111 9.96 1.97 -15.65
CA LYS A 111 10.82 3.16 -15.73
C LYS A 111 10.64 3.98 -14.45
N SER A 112 11.71 4.15 -13.68
CA SER A 112 11.64 4.74 -12.34
C SER A 112 12.65 5.88 -12.10
N MET A 113 13.58 6.10 -13.02
CA MET A 113 14.66 7.07 -12.91
C MET A 113 14.13 8.50 -12.68
N LEU A 114 13.10 8.94 -13.42
CA LEU A 114 12.57 10.30 -13.24
C LEU A 114 11.97 10.52 -11.85
N ALA A 115 11.22 9.53 -11.34
CA ALA A 115 10.63 9.60 -10.00
C ALA A 115 11.71 9.63 -8.90
N ASN A 116 12.76 8.82 -9.04
CA ASN A 116 13.82 8.70 -8.03
C ASN A 116 14.81 9.87 -8.05
N PHE A 117 15.17 10.40 -9.23
CA PHE A 117 16.25 11.38 -9.37
C PHE A 117 15.79 12.83 -9.59
N GLN A 118 14.55 13.03 -10.01
CA GLN A 118 14.03 14.36 -10.38
C GLN A 118 12.65 14.66 -9.78
N LYS A 119 12.22 13.94 -8.72
CA LYS A 119 10.95 14.18 -8.01
C LYS A 119 9.72 14.12 -8.93
N ALA A 120 9.77 13.34 -10.00
CA ALA A 120 8.67 13.26 -10.95
C ALA A 120 7.51 12.39 -10.45
N ALA A 121 6.29 12.73 -10.84
CA ALA A 121 5.14 11.84 -10.75
C ALA A 121 5.36 10.61 -11.65
N GLY A 122 4.96 9.43 -11.16
CA GLY A 122 5.13 8.18 -11.90
C GLY A 122 4.41 8.20 -13.25
N SER A 123 5.14 7.91 -14.33
CA SER A 123 4.57 7.72 -15.66
C SER A 123 5.41 6.76 -16.49
N PRO A 124 4.80 5.79 -17.19
CA PRO A 124 5.51 4.96 -18.15
C PRO A 124 5.85 5.70 -19.46
N ASP A 125 5.20 6.84 -19.73
CA ASP A 125 5.43 7.72 -20.88
C ASP A 125 5.12 9.18 -20.49
N PRO A 126 6.09 9.94 -19.95
CA PRO A 126 5.87 11.29 -19.45
C PRO A 126 5.48 12.29 -20.56
N THR A 127 4.45 13.11 -20.28
CA THR A 127 3.96 14.17 -21.18
C THR A 127 3.68 15.50 -20.47
N THR A 128 3.51 15.49 -19.14
CA THR A 128 3.18 16.67 -18.34
C THR A 128 4.35 17.12 -17.46
N GLU A 129 4.35 18.38 -17.01
CA GLU A 129 5.43 18.92 -16.17
C GLU A 129 5.65 18.08 -14.90
N ALA A 130 4.57 17.66 -14.24
CA ALA A 130 4.65 16.80 -13.05
C ALA A 130 5.36 15.47 -13.34
N GLN A 131 5.20 14.89 -14.53
CA GLN A 131 5.82 13.62 -14.92
C GLN A 131 7.28 13.75 -15.36
N PHE A 132 7.78 14.97 -15.61
CA PHE A 132 9.21 15.25 -15.77
C PHE A 132 9.85 15.77 -14.47
N GLY A 133 9.03 16.12 -13.48
CA GLY A 133 9.46 16.59 -12.17
C GLY A 133 10.26 17.89 -12.24
N ASP A 134 11.27 18.00 -11.39
CA ASP A 134 12.16 19.16 -11.34
C ASP A 134 13.17 19.20 -12.48
N GLY A 135 13.29 18.16 -13.32
CA GLY A 135 14.24 18.17 -14.42
C GLY A 135 15.72 18.21 -13.99
N ALA A 136 16.10 17.78 -12.77
CA ALA A 136 17.49 17.85 -12.26
C ALA A 136 18.57 17.19 -13.17
N LEU A 137 18.38 15.97 -13.67
CA LEU A 137 19.24 15.33 -14.67
C LEU A 137 19.23 16.05 -16.03
N MET A 138 18.05 16.42 -16.54
CA MET A 138 17.91 17.07 -17.85
C MET A 138 18.53 18.47 -17.88
N ARG A 139 18.43 19.23 -16.78
CA ARG A 139 19.10 20.53 -16.60
C ARG A 139 20.62 20.42 -16.63
N GLN A 140 21.15 19.26 -16.25
CA GLN A 140 22.57 18.94 -16.32
C GLN A 140 23.00 18.40 -17.69
N GLY A 141 22.08 18.20 -18.64
CA GLY A 141 22.39 17.77 -20.00
C GLY A 141 22.59 16.26 -20.18
N PHE A 142 22.15 15.42 -19.24
CA PHE A 142 22.22 13.97 -19.39
C PHE A 142 21.35 13.47 -20.54
N THR A 143 21.84 12.44 -21.24
CA THR A 143 21.00 11.54 -22.04
C THR A 143 20.49 10.44 -21.14
N LEU A 144 19.17 10.23 -21.09
CA LEU A 144 18.53 9.21 -20.26
C LEU A 144 18.01 8.08 -21.15
N LEU A 145 18.33 6.84 -20.80
CA LEU A 145 18.02 5.67 -21.62
C LEU A 145 17.37 4.55 -20.80
N TRP A 146 16.41 3.89 -21.42
CA TRP A 146 15.84 2.63 -20.99
C TRP A 146 15.82 1.66 -22.17
N MET A 147 15.97 0.37 -21.87
CA MET A 147 15.83 -0.71 -22.84
C MET A 147 15.07 -1.88 -22.19
N GLY A 148 14.20 -2.51 -22.96
CA GLY A 148 13.64 -3.80 -22.59
C GLY A 148 14.73 -4.86 -22.68
N TRP A 149 14.96 -5.60 -21.60
CA TRP A 149 16.01 -6.63 -21.54
C TRP A 149 15.45 -8.00 -21.14
N GLN A 150 14.18 -8.06 -20.73
CA GLN A 150 13.54 -9.23 -20.14
C GLN A 150 12.43 -9.74 -21.08
N TRP A 151 12.38 -11.05 -21.31
CA TRP A 151 11.41 -11.68 -22.23
C TRP A 151 10.07 -12.02 -21.57
N ASP A 152 10.08 -12.39 -20.29
CA ASP A 152 8.95 -12.93 -19.56
C ASP A 152 8.05 -11.86 -18.92
N VAL A 153 8.34 -10.57 -19.14
CA VAL A 153 7.44 -9.48 -18.73
C VAL A 153 6.05 -9.72 -19.34
N PRO A 154 4.93 -9.44 -18.65
CA PRO A 154 3.57 -9.56 -19.22
C PRO A 154 3.32 -8.56 -20.36
N GLU A 155 2.44 -8.92 -21.31
CA GLU A 155 2.03 -7.99 -22.38
C GLU A 155 1.01 -6.99 -21.83
N ARG A 156 1.46 -5.76 -21.60
CA ARG A 156 0.60 -4.65 -21.16
C ARG A 156 1.21 -3.32 -21.56
N ALA A 157 0.39 -2.26 -21.58
CA ALA A 157 0.87 -0.92 -21.89
C ALA A 157 1.93 -0.43 -20.88
N GLY A 158 2.94 0.29 -21.38
CA GLY A 158 3.90 1.03 -20.56
C GLY A 158 5.12 0.24 -20.04
N VAL A 159 5.15 -1.08 -20.22
CA VAL A 159 6.33 -1.91 -19.91
C VAL A 159 7.19 -2.16 -21.14
N MET A 160 8.50 -2.32 -20.94
CA MET A 160 9.49 -2.58 -21.99
C MET A 160 9.91 -4.04 -21.98
N ARG A 161 10.14 -4.61 -23.16
CA ARG A 161 10.45 -6.03 -23.33
C ARG A 161 11.58 -6.25 -24.31
N MET A 162 12.11 -7.46 -24.27
CA MET A 162 12.97 -7.99 -25.32
C MET A 162 12.32 -9.22 -25.95
N ASP A 163 12.37 -9.29 -27.28
CA ASP A 163 12.15 -10.53 -28.01
C ASP A 163 13.47 -11.29 -28.11
N MET A 164 13.48 -12.50 -27.55
CA MET A 164 14.66 -13.34 -27.44
C MET A 164 14.50 -14.60 -28.31
N PRO A 165 15.57 -15.03 -29.01
CA PRO A 165 15.55 -16.23 -29.82
C PRO A 165 15.33 -17.47 -28.96
N VAL A 166 14.76 -18.50 -29.59
CA VAL A 166 14.60 -19.83 -28.99
C VAL A 166 15.79 -20.69 -29.41
N ALA A 167 16.47 -21.31 -28.46
CA ALA A 167 17.53 -22.26 -28.75
C ALA A 167 16.96 -23.62 -29.20
N THR A 168 17.59 -24.22 -30.21
CA THR A 168 17.19 -25.50 -30.81
C THR A 168 18.39 -26.42 -30.99
N ASP A 169 18.17 -27.73 -30.95
CA ASP A 169 19.17 -28.70 -31.39
C ASP A 169 18.99 -28.95 -32.89
N ASN A 170 19.69 -28.17 -33.71
CA ASN A 170 19.64 -28.24 -35.17
C ASN A 170 18.20 -28.20 -35.73
N GLY A 171 17.38 -27.28 -35.21
CA GLY A 171 15.97 -27.14 -35.58
C GLY A 171 14.99 -28.01 -34.77
N THR A 172 15.49 -28.89 -33.91
CA THR A 172 14.66 -29.67 -32.98
C THR A 172 14.46 -28.92 -31.66
N PRO A 173 13.23 -28.88 -31.10
CA PRO A 173 12.99 -28.26 -29.80
C PRO A 173 13.86 -28.85 -28.69
N ILE A 174 14.53 -27.98 -27.92
CA ILE A 174 15.25 -28.38 -26.71
C ILE A 174 14.25 -28.52 -25.57
N THR A 175 14.37 -29.59 -24.77
CA THR A 175 13.51 -29.82 -23.60
C THR A 175 14.33 -29.83 -22.31
N GLY A 176 13.70 -29.48 -21.19
CA GLY A 176 14.35 -29.47 -19.88
C GLY A 176 13.37 -29.27 -18.73
N LEU A 177 13.88 -29.31 -17.50
CA LEU A 177 13.08 -29.08 -16.30
C LEU A 177 12.87 -27.59 -16.06
N VAL A 178 11.66 -27.25 -15.60
CA VAL A 178 11.28 -25.93 -15.10
C VAL A 178 10.65 -26.12 -13.73
N ARG A 179 10.98 -25.23 -12.80
CA ARG A 179 10.34 -25.17 -11.48
C ARG A 179 9.53 -23.88 -11.32
N GLY A 180 8.26 -24.05 -10.97
CA GLY A 180 7.42 -22.98 -10.41
C GLY A 180 7.43 -23.02 -8.89
N ASN A 181 7.63 -21.88 -8.25
CA ASN A 181 7.53 -21.70 -6.80
C ASN A 181 6.52 -20.59 -6.49
N PHE A 182 5.59 -20.82 -5.58
CA PHE A 182 4.63 -19.80 -5.15
C PHE A 182 4.15 -20.03 -3.71
N ILE A 183 3.76 -18.91 -3.07
CA ILE A 183 3.08 -18.86 -1.78
C ILE A 183 1.87 -17.95 -1.97
N LEU A 184 0.69 -18.42 -1.59
CA LEU A 184 -0.52 -17.61 -1.66
C LEU A 184 -0.78 -16.94 -0.32
N ASN A 185 -1.42 -15.78 -0.36
CA ASN A 185 -1.84 -15.04 0.84
C ASN A 185 -3.27 -15.35 1.25
N GLU A 186 -4.02 -16.07 0.41
CA GLU A 186 -5.36 -16.53 0.70
C GLU A 186 -5.57 -17.94 0.12
N LYS A 187 -6.61 -18.61 0.60
CA LYS A 187 -7.00 -19.90 0.05
C LYS A 187 -7.51 -19.72 -1.38
N SER A 188 -6.92 -20.44 -2.32
CA SER A 188 -7.27 -20.36 -3.74
C SER A 188 -7.25 -21.74 -4.39
N ALA A 189 -8.13 -21.98 -5.36
CA ALA A 189 -8.09 -23.20 -6.16
C ALA A 189 -6.93 -23.20 -7.16
N THR A 190 -6.43 -22.02 -7.55
CA THR A 190 -5.46 -21.86 -8.64
C THR A 190 -4.25 -21.02 -8.25
N ALA A 191 -3.11 -21.29 -8.89
CA ALA A 191 -1.90 -20.51 -8.75
C ALA A 191 -1.10 -20.47 -10.06
N PRO A 192 -0.43 -19.34 -10.36
CA PRO A 192 0.54 -19.28 -11.45
C PRO A 192 1.86 -19.94 -11.03
N VAL A 193 2.47 -20.71 -11.93
CA VAL A 193 3.82 -21.27 -11.71
C VAL A 193 4.90 -20.22 -11.84
N ALA A 194 4.70 -19.19 -12.65
CA ALA A 194 5.60 -18.05 -12.80
C ALA A 194 5.33 -16.98 -11.74
N ASP A 195 6.40 -16.32 -11.27
CA ASP A 195 6.29 -15.28 -10.26
C ASP A 195 5.64 -14.01 -10.81
N ARG A 196 4.85 -13.31 -9.98
CA ARG A 196 4.22 -12.01 -10.28
C ARG A 196 3.52 -11.98 -11.65
N ASN A 197 2.82 -13.06 -12.00
CA ASN A 197 2.09 -13.23 -13.28
C ASN A 197 2.96 -13.03 -14.54
N HIS A 198 4.27 -13.26 -14.47
CA HIS A 198 5.15 -13.26 -15.64
C HIS A 198 4.83 -14.44 -16.57
N LYS A 199 5.33 -14.38 -17.80
CA LYS A 199 5.16 -15.49 -18.75
C LYS A 199 5.89 -16.74 -18.25
N ALA A 200 5.14 -17.83 -18.09
CA ALA A 200 5.69 -19.14 -17.77
C ALA A 200 6.21 -19.84 -19.04
N TYR A 201 7.10 -20.81 -18.87
CA TYR A 201 7.30 -21.84 -19.88
C TYR A 201 6.14 -22.85 -19.79
N ALA A 202 5.49 -23.15 -20.91
CA ALA A 202 4.40 -24.12 -20.94
C ALA A 202 4.92 -25.56 -20.75
N PRO A 203 4.19 -26.44 -20.05
CA PRO A 203 4.56 -27.85 -19.97
C PRO A 203 4.36 -28.54 -21.32
N ILE A 204 5.30 -29.42 -21.71
CA ILE A 204 5.19 -30.20 -22.96
C ILE A 204 3.97 -31.13 -22.92
N ASP A 205 3.83 -31.84 -21.80
CA ASP A 205 2.67 -32.68 -21.52
C ASP A 205 2.12 -32.30 -20.13
N PRO A 206 1.01 -31.55 -20.07
CA PRO A 206 0.39 -31.17 -18.79
C PRO A 206 -0.14 -32.37 -18.00
N ASN A 207 -0.36 -33.53 -18.65
CA ASN A 207 -0.87 -34.75 -18.05
C ASN A 207 0.22 -35.75 -17.66
N SER A 208 1.49 -35.46 -17.95
CA SER A 208 2.60 -36.38 -17.67
C SER A 208 2.64 -36.81 -16.19
N PRO A 209 2.89 -38.10 -15.92
CA PRO A 209 3.11 -38.60 -14.56
C PRO A 209 4.46 -38.12 -13.97
N GLU A 210 5.37 -37.59 -14.80
CA GLU A 210 6.66 -37.03 -14.35
C GLU A 210 6.51 -35.63 -13.73
N ASN A 211 5.41 -34.93 -14.00
CA ASN A 211 5.16 -33.63 -13.39
C ASN A 211 4.88 -33.83 -11.89
N THR A 212 5.60 -33.13 -11.03
CA THR A 212 5.45 -33.26 -9.57
C THR A 212 5.04 -31.94 -8.95
N MET A 213 4.26 -32.03 -7.86
CA MET A 213 3.94 -30.90 -7.00
C MET A 213 4.30 -31.27 -5.57
N THR A 214 4.95 -30.38 -4.85
CA THR A 214 5.27 -30.57 -3.42
C THR A 214 4.83 -29.38 -2.60
N VAL A 215 4.57 -29.62 -1.31
CA VAL A 215 4.24 -28.58 -0.33
C VAL A 215 5.13 -28.69 0.90
N ARG A 216 5.51 -27.55 1.47
CA ARG A 216 6.26 -27.45 2.74
C ARG A 216 5.95 -26.14 3.47
N ASP A 217 6.32 -26.10 4.74
CA ASP A 217 6.11 -24.91 5.60
C ASP A 217 7.39 -24.11 5.80
N GLU A 218 8.57 -24.73 5.60
CA GLU A 218 9.88 -24.10 5.80
C GLU A 218 10.70 -24.06 4.50
N PRO A 219 11.50 -23.00 4.25
CA PRO A 219 12.20 -22.80 2.98
C PRO A 219 13.04 -23.99 2.47
N ILE A 220 13.77 -24.62 3.39
CA ILE A 220 14.71 -25.73 3.11
C ILE A 220 14.20 -27.10 3.58
N ALA A 221 12.95 -27.20 4.05
CA ALA A 221 12.38 -28.49 4.41
C ALA A 221 12.18 -29.36 3.16
N ARG A 222 12.26 -30.68 3.33
CA ARG A 222 11.89 -31.61 2.27
C ARG A 222 10.39 -31.45 1.95
N GLY A 223 10.07 -31.18 0.69
CA GLY A 223 8.68 -31.08 0.22
C GLY A 223 7.93 -32.40 0.37
N GLN A 224 6.68 -32.33 0.83
CA GLN A 224 5.75 -33.45 0.82
C GLN A 224 5.10 -33.53 -0.56
N LEU A 225 5.17 -34.69 -1.21
CA LEU A 225 4.57 -34.91 -2.53
C LEU A 225 3.05 -34.82 -2.44
N ILE A 226 2.46 -33.97 -3.29
CA ILE A 226 1.02 -33.93 -3.51
C ILE A 226 0.67 -34.98 -4.58
N PRO A 227 -0.27 -35.91 -4.32
CA PRO A 227 -0.62 -36.96 -5.26
C PRO A 227 -1.00 -36.39 -6.64
N ARG A 228 -0.39 -36.94 -7.70
CA ARG A 228 -0.57 -36.47 -9.08
C ARG A 228 -2.04 -36.37 -9.53
N SER A 229 -2.91 -37.24 -9.00
CA SER A 229 -4.35 -37.27 -9.29
C SER A 229 -5.16 -36.12 -8.68
N THR A 230 -4.59 -35.35 -7.75
CA THR A 230 -5.29 -34.28 -7.03
C THR A 230 -5.01 -32.88 -7.58
N TRP A 231 -4.17 -32.76 -8.62
CA TRP A 231 -3.84 -31.47 -9.22
C TRP A 231 -3.62 -31.59 -10.73
N ARG A 232 -3.69 -30.46 -11.44
CA ARG A 232 -3.57 -30.38 -12.90
C ARG A 232 -3.12 -29.00 -13.35
N PHE A 233 -2.54 -28.90 -14.55
CA PHE A 233 -2.43 -27.63 -15.26
C PHE A 233 -3.80 -27.32 -15.87
N SER A 234 -4.50 -26.31 -15.33
CA SER A 234 -5.81 -25.88 -15.82
C SER A 234 -5.72 -24.89 -16.99
N ASP A 235 -4.63 -24.13 -17.05
CA ASP A 235 -4.22 -23.37 -18.22
C ASP A 235 -2.71 -23.59 -18.45
N PRO A 236 -2.33 -24.64 -19.21
CA PRO A 236 -0.93 -24.94 -19.49
C PRO A 236 -0.17 -23.80 -20.18
N ALA A 237 -0.84 -23.03 -21.04
CA ALA A 237 -0.21 -21.96 -21.81
C ALA A 237 0.15 -20.75 -20.92
N ALA A 238 -0.75 -20.40 -19.99
CA ALA A 238 -0.48 -19.37 -18.99
C ALA A 238 0.32 -19.89 -17.77
N GLY A 239 0.53 -21.20 -17.67
CA GLY A 239 1.19 -21.83 -16.53
C GLY A 239 0.36 -21.81 -15.25
N ILE A 240 -0.96 -21.96 -15.35
CA ILE A 240 -1.86 -22.02 -14.19
C ILE A 240 -2.07 -23.47 -13.76
N VAL A 241 -1.85 -23.73 -12.48
CA VAL A 241 -2.15 -25.02 -11.83
C VAL A 241 -3.38 -24.91 -10.94
N THR A 242 -4.11 -26.02 -10.82
CA THR A 242 -5.25 -26.19 -9.92
C THR A 242 -5.02 -27.37 -9.00
N LEU A 243 -5.31 -27.19 -7.71
CA LEU A 243 -5.26 -28.22 -6.68
C LEU A 243 -6.66 -28.50 -6.13
N ASP A 244 -7.06 -29.77 -6.09
CA ASP A 244 -8.31 -30.20 -5.49
C ASP A 244 -8.28 -29.94 -3.98
N GLY A 245 -9.30 -29.24 -3.47
CA GLY A 245 -9.31 -28.74 -2.08
C GLY A 245 -8.62 -27.38 -1.88
N GLY A 246 -7.88 -26.91 -2.89
CA GLY A 246 -7.22 -25.59 -2.92
C GLY A 246 -5.85 -25.54 -2.26
N PHE A 247 -5.09 -24.51 -2.62
CA PHE A 247 -3.84 -24.10 -2.00
C PHE A 247 -4.12 -23.35 -0.70
N GLU A 248 -3.34 -23.62 0.34
CA GLU A 248 -3.48 -23.01 1.66
C GLU A 248 -2.54 -21.79 1.79
N PRO A 249 -3.00 -20.71 2.45
CA PRO A 249 -2.20 -19.49 2.59
C PRO A 249 -0.94 -19.72 3.43
N GLY A 250 0.15 -19.09 3.03
CA GLY A 250 1.42 -19.14 3.75
C GLY A 250 2.19 -20.45 3.63
N ARG A 251 1.77 -21.41 2.78
CA ARG A 251 2.56 -22.61 2.49
C ARG A 251 3.35 -22.45 1.21
N ILE A 252 4.51 -23.11 1.13
CA ILE A 252 5.40 -23.08 -0.03
C ILE A 252 5.06 -24.26 -0.94
N TYR A 253 4.66 -23.94 -2.17
CA TYR A 253 4.41 -24.94 -3.21
C TYR A 253 5.50 -24.88 -4.28
N ASP A 254 5.99 -26.06 -4.68
CA ASP A 254 6.83 -26.21 -5.87
C ASP A 254 6.13 -27.11 -6.89
N VAL A 255 6.19 -26.74 -8.16
CA VAL A 255 5.76 -27.55 -9.30
C VAL A 255 6.95 -27.74 -10.22
N VAL A 256 7.38 -28.99 -10.43
CA VAL A 256 8.48 -29.33 -11.34
C VAL A 256 7.91 -30.10 -12.53
N TYR A 257 8.21 -29.63 -13.73
CA TYR A 257 7.66 -30.16 -14.98
C TYR A 257 8.64 -29.99 -16.13
N ARG A 258 8.41 -30.71 -17.23
CA ARG A 258 9.21 -30.58 -18.45
C ARG A 258 8.61 -29.53 -19.38
N ALA A 259 9.44 -28.60 -19.84
CA ALA A 259 9.11 -27.59 -20.84
C ALA A 259 10.01 -27.71 -22.07
N ALA A 260 9.64 -27.01 -23.14
CA ALA A 260 10.41 -26.88 -24.38
C ALA A 260 10.72 -25.42 -24.71
N ASP A 261 11.54 -25.22 -25.73
CA ASP A 261 11.81 -23.93 -26.38
C ASP A 261 12.45 -22.88 -25.43
N PRO A 262 13.62 -23.20 -24.82
CA PRO A 262 14.30 -22.26 -23.94
C PRO A 262 14.71 -20.99 -24.69
N LYS A 263 14.45 -19.84 -24.07
CA LYS A 263 14.95 -18.56 -24.55
C LYS A 263 16.46 -18.45 -24.29
N VAL A 264 17.19 -17.81 -25.21
CA VAL A 264 18.59 -17.43 -24.99
C VAL A 264 18.64 -16.20 -24.07
N VAL A 265 18.44 -16.42 -22.76
CA VAL A 265 18.20 -15.34 -21.79
C VAL A 265 19.36 -14.34 -21.70
N GLY A 266 20.59 -14.80 -21.85
CA GLY A 266 21.80 -13.95 -21.80
C GLY A 266 21.85 -12.87 -22.88
N VAL A 267 21.01 -12.94 -23.91
CA VAL A 267 20.83 -11.88 -24.90
C VAL A 267 20.37 -10.57 -24.24
N GLY A 268 19.63 -10.62 -23.12
CA GLY A 268 19.24 -9.43 -22.36
C GLY A 268 20.41 -8.68 -21.72
N LEU A 269 21.47 -9.39 -21.30
CA LEU A 269 22.72 -8.78 -20.81
C LEU A 269 23.50 -8.16 -21.96
N SER A 270 23.60 -8.91 -23.04
CA SER A 270 24.44 -8.54 -24.16
C SER A 270 23.83 -7.40 -25.00
N GLY A 271 22.51 -7.31 -25.13
CA GLY A 271 21.84 -6.16 -25.75
C GLY A 271 22.11 -4.83 -25.03
N ALA A 272 22.20 -4.83 -23.69
CA ALA A 272 22.58 -3.62 -22.95
C ALA A 272 24.04 -3.23 -23.21
N ARG A 273 24.95 -4.22 -23.22
CA ARG A 273 26.35 -4.04 -23.61
C ARG A 273 26.47 -3.35 -24.97
N ASP A 274 25.78 -3.87 -25.97
CA ASP A 274 25.97 -3.39 -27.35
C ASP A 274 25.27 -2.07 -27.61
N LEU A 275 24.07 -1.85 -27.06
CA LEU A 275 23.38 -0.57 -27.21
C LEU A 275 24.20 0.57 -26.59
N ILE A 276 24.78 0.32 -25.42
CA ILE A 276 25.59 1.33 -24.73
C ILE A 276 26.93 1.54 -25.43
N SER A 277 27.57 0.46 -25.88
CA SER A 277 28.78 0.54 -26.71
C SER A 277 28.52 1.33 -28.01
N PHE A 278 27.43 1.03 -28.73
CA PHE A 278 27.00 1.77 -29.91
C PHE A 278 26.84 3.27 -29.61
N LEU A 279 26.10 3.63 -28.56
CA LEU A 279 25.89 5.03 -28.19
C LEU A 279 27.18 5.76 -27.81
N LYS A 280 28.15 5.09 -27.17
CA LYS A 280 29.45 5.68 -26.79
C LYS A 280 30.39 5.84 -27.99
N TYR A 281 30.48 4.82 -28.85
CA TYR A 281 31.60 4.71 -29.78
C TYR A 281 31.22 4.87 -31.25
N ASP A 282 29.96 4.65 -31.62
CA ASP A 282 29.53 4.87 -33.01
C ASP A 282 29.42 6.36 -33.32
N SER A 283 30.00 6.77 -34.44
CA SER A 283 30.02 8.17 -34.90
C SER A 283 29.20 8.38 -36.17
N SER A 284 28.48 7.36 -36.62
CA SER A 284 27.62 7.43 -37.79
C SER A 284 26.38 8.29 -37.52
N ALA A 285 25.65 8.62 -38.58
CA ALA A 285 24.38 9.34 -38.47
C ALA A 285 23.26 8.50 -37.82
N GLU A 286 23.44 7.19 -37.68
CA GLU A 286 22.47 6.29 -37.04
C GLU A 286 22.49 6.43 -35.51
N ASN A 287 23.61 6.86 -34.93
CA ASN A 287 23.68 7.18 -33.51
C ASN A 287 23.00 8.54 -33.24
N PRO A 288 21.89 8.59 -32.46
CA PRO A 288 21.18 9.84 -32.19
C PRO A 288 21.91 10.77 -31.21
N MET A 289 22.99 10.28 -30.57
CA MET A 289 23.80 10.98 -29.58
C MET A 289 25.30 10.74 -29.82
N PRO A 290 25.86 11.14 -30.97
CA PRO A 290 27.28 10.98 -31.22
C PRO A 290 28.09 11.82 -30.23
N GLY A 291 29.18 11.26 -29.69
CA GLY A 291 30.10 11.95 -28.77
C GLY A 291 29.81 11.75 -27.28
N LEU A 292 28.99 10.77 -26.90
CA LEU A 292 28.92 10.31 -25.51
C LEU A 292 30.29 9.75 -25.08
N ARG A 293 30.77 10.18 -23.92
CA ARG A 293 32.08 9.77 -23.37
C ARG A 293 31.94 8.78 -22.22
N TYR A 294 30.93 8.97 -21.38
CA TYR A 294 30.72 8.20 -20.17
C TYR A 294 29.33 7.59 -20.15
N ALA A 295 29.21 6.37 -19.62
CA ALA A 295 27.95 5.70 -19.33
C ALA A 295 27.90 5.26 -17.87
N ILE A 296 26.80 5.61 -17.20
CA ILE A 296 26.49 5.19 -15.84
C ILE A 296 25.24 4.31 -15.88
N GLY A 297 25.33 3.10 -15.35
CA GLY A 297 24.20 2.18 -15.21
C GLY A 297 23.60 2.27 -13.80
N TRP A 298 22.28 2.30 -13.70
CA TRP A 298 21.56 2.19 -12.43
C TRP A 298 20.48 1.12 -12.49
N GLY A 299 20.32 0.40 -11.40
CA GLY A 299 19.33 -0.66 -11.25
C GLY A 299 18.88 -0.74 -9.80
N VAL A 300 17.62 -1.12 -9.60
CA VAL A 300 16.96 -1.22 -8.30
C VAL A 300 16.37 -2.62 -8.14
N SER A 301 16.68 -3.30 -7.02
CA SER A 301 16.15 -4.63 -6.68
C SER A 301 16.55 -5.69 -7.73
N GLN A 302 15.61 -6.19 -8.54
CA GLN A 302 15.91 -7.10 -9.66
C GLN A 302 17.00 -6.55 -10.59
N SER A 303 16.94 -5.27 -10.94
CA SER A 303 17.89 -4.69 -11.87
C SER A 303 19.22 -4.29 -11.22
N GLY A 304 19.27 -4.14 -9.90
CA GLY A 304 20.54 -4.08 -9.15
C GLY A 304 21.31 -5.41 -9.25
N ARG A 305 20.60 -6.52 -9.04
CA ARG A 305 21.15 -7.88 -9.27
C ARG A 305 21.56 -8.13 -10.72
N TYR A 306 20.82 -7.58 -11.69
CA TYR A 306 21.20 -7.64 -13.10
C TYR A 306 22.57 -6.99 -13.32
N LEU A 307 22.81 -5.80 -12.75
CA LEU A 307 24.11 -5.12 -12.90
C LEU A 307 25.24 -5.91 -12.22
N ARG A 308 24.98 -6.48 -11.03
CA ARG A 308 25.92 -7.41 -10.38
C ARG A 308 26.27 -8.61 -11.27
N HIS A 309 25.26 -9.24 -11.88
CA HIS A 309 25.44 -10.37 -12.79
C HIS A 309 26.17 -9.97 -14.08
N PHE A 310 25.84 -8.80 -14.64
CA PHE A 310 26.46 -8.22 -15.82
C PHE A 310 27.97 -8.03 -15.62
N LEU A 311 28.38 -7.49 -14.48
CA LEU A 311 29.79 -7.31 -14.12
C LEU A 311 30.48 -8.66 -13.86
N TYR A 312 29.87 -9.54 -13.07
CA TYR A 312 30.43 -10.88 -12.78
C TYR A 312 30.70 -11.69 -14.06
N GLN A 313 29.79 -11.64 -15.03
CA GLN A 313 29.96 -12.35 -16.30
C GLN A 313 30.87 -11.61 -17.30
N GLY A 314 31.36 -10.42 -16.97
CA GLY A 314 32.30 -9.68 -17.82
C GLY A 314 31.65 -8.99 -19.02
N PHE A 315 30.34 -8.71 -18.97
CA PHE A 315 29.65 -7.98 -20.04
C PHE A 315 30.04 -6.49 -20.10
N ASN A 316 30.85 -5.99 -19.17
CA ASN A 316 31.36 -4.61 -19.22
C ASN A 316 32.45 -4.39 -20.27
N GLU A 317 32.82 -5.44 -20.99
CA GLU A 317 33.67 -5.40 -22.15
C GLU A 317 32.88 -5.75 -23.40
N ASP A 318 32.91 -4.86 -24.39
CA ASP A 318 32.25 -5.08 -25.67
C ASP A 318 33.03 -6.05 -26.59
N GLU A 319 32.46 -6.33 -27.76
CA GLU A 319 33.06 -7.26 -28.73
C GLU A 319 34.41 -6.80 -29.30
N GLN A 320 34.77 -5.53 -29.11
CA GLN A 320 36.02 -4.92 -29.54
C GLN A 320 36.99 -4.69 -28.35
N GLY A 321 36.65 -5.19 -27.16
CA GLY A 321 37.47 -5.05 -25.96
C GLY A 321 37.37 -3.69 -25.26
N ARG A 322 36.33 -2.91 -25.54
CA ARG A 322 36.16 -1.55 -24.98
C ARG A 322 35.22 -1.57 -23.79
N GLN A 323 35.43 -0.65 -22.85
CA GLN A 323 34.61 -0.52 -21.65
C GLN A 323 33.21 0.03 -21.96
N VAL A 324 32.19 -0.62 -21.42
CA VAL A 324 30.78 -0.26 -21.63
C VAL A 324 30.34 0.79 -20.62
N PHE A 325 30.24 0.42 -19.34
CA PHE A 325 29.96 1.33 -18.23
C PHE A 325 31.24 1.82 -17.57
N ASP A 326 31.28 3.11 -17.29
CA ASP A 326 32.33 3.76 -16.51
C ASP A 326 31.93 3.83 -15.03
N GLY A 327 30.62 3.85 -14.75
CA GLY A 327 30.04 3.79 -13.41
C GLY A 327 28.85 2.84 -13.32
N VAL A 328 28.72 2.15 -12.20
CA VAL A 328 27.58 1.27 -11.89
C VAL A 328 27.03 1.60 -10.51
N PHE A 329 25.72 1.82 -10.44
CA PHE A 329 24.99 2.05 -9.20
C PHE A 329 23.95 0.95 -9.00
N ASP A 330 24.33 -0.08 -8.24
CA ASP A 330 23.43 -1.12 -7.77
C ASP A 330 22.72 -0.67 -6.49
N GLN A 331 21.39 -0.57 -6.56
CA GLN A 331 20.53 -0.22 -5.44
C GLN A 331 19.68 -1.43 -5.02
N VAL A 332 19.73 -1.75 -3.74
CA VAL A 332 18.94 -2.79 -3.04
C VAL A 332 18.98 -4.17 -3.71
N GLY A 333 20.01 -4.49 -4.50
CA GLY A 333 20.18 -5.81 -5.11
C GLY A 333 20.50 -6.93 -4.09
N GLY A 334 21.04 -6.57 -2.92
CA GLY A 334 21.57 -7.53 -1.95
C GLY A 334 22.88 -8.15 -2.44
N SER A 335 23.22 -9.35 -1.95
CA SER A 335 24.43 -10.05 -2.41
C SER A 335 24.21 -10.84 -3.71
N GLY A 336 22.96 -11.10 -4.08
CA GLY A 336 22.59 -11.97 -5.19
C GLY A 336 22.84 -11.44 -6.59
N ARG A 337 22.79 -12.36 -7.54
CA ARG A 337 22.73 -12.17 -9.00
C ARG A 337 21.33 -12.59 -9.46
N GLY A 338 21.15 -13.23 -10.62
CA GLY A 338 19.83 -13.76 -10.95
C GLY A 338 19.80 -14.74 -12.10
N SER A 339 18.59 -15.22 -12.40
CA SER A 339 18.29 -16.10 -13.53
C SER A 339 18.33 -15.34 -14.88
N PHE A 340 19.48 -14.72 -15.18
CA PHE A 340 19.66 -13.83 -16.32
C PHE A 340 20.51 -14.44 -17.45
N ASN A 341 21.15 -15.59 -17.21
CA ASN A 341 21.94 -16.29 -18.23
C ASN A 341 22.11 -17.78 -17.90
N HIS A 342 21.01 -18.53 -17.97
CA HIS A 342 20.99 -19.98 -17.93
C HIS A 342 19.75 -20.49 -18.69
N ARG A 343 19.79 -21.76 -19.12
CA ARG A 343 18.67 -22.40 -19.84
C ARG A 343 17.41 -22.40 -18.98
N PHE A 344 16.28 -22.06 -19.58
CA PHE A 344 14.99 -21.87 -18.89
C PHE A 344 14.98 -20.81 -17.77
N GLY A 345 15.90 -19.86 -17.79
CA GLY A 345 15.94 -18.76 -16.83
C GLY A 345 14.67 -17.89 -16.83
N GLN A 346 14.17 -17.60 -15.62
CA GLN A 346 13.07 -16.66 -15.37
C GLN A 346 13.58 -15.47 -14.55
N ALA A 347 13.74 -14.32 -15.20
CA ALA A 347 14.37 -13.15 -14.59
C ALA A 347 13.55 -12.55 -13.43
N SER A 348 12.24 -12.83 -13.34
CA SER A 348 11.38 -12.38 -12.25
C SER A 348 11.75 -12.96 -10.88
N ARG A 349 12.47 -14.09 -10.84
CA ARG A 349 12.93 -14.77 -9.61
C ARG A 349 13.98 -13.94 -8.88
N ASP A 350 13.71 -13.66 -7.61
CA ASP A 350 14.49 -12.69 -6.85
C ASP A 350 14.93 -13.10 -5.45
N ALA A 351 14.56 -14.29 -4.97
CA ALA A 351 14.92 -14.89 -3.67
C ALA A 351 14.79 -13.93 -2.46
N LEU A 352 13.83 -14.23 -1.58
CA LEU A 352 13.61 -13.56 -0.29
C LEU A 352 13.64 -14.60 0.83
N GLN A 353 13.61 -14.16 2.10
CA GLN A 353 13.68 -15.03 3.28
C GLN A 353 12.67 -16.18 3.24
N TYR A 354 11.50 -15.95 2.63
CA TYR A 354 10.43 -16.93 2.52
C TYR A 354 9.91 -17.17 1.09
N PHE A 355 10.32 -16.38 0.08
CA PHE A 355 9.76 -16.43 -1.29
C PHE A 355 10.83 -16.67 -2.35
N ASN A 356 10.46 -17.27 -3.50
CA ASN A 356 11.39 -17.53 -4.61
C ASN A 356 12.69 -18.23 -4.14
N ILE A 357 12.56 -19.24 -3.29
CA ILE A 357 13.67 -19.89 -2.60
C ILE A 357 14.31 -20.95 -3.52
N LEU A 358 15.62 -21.17 -3.39
CA LEU A 358 16.41 -22.21 -4.07
C LEU A 358 16.53 -22.01 -5.60
N PHE A 359 16.41 -20.77 -6.09
CA PHE A 359 16.76 -20.43 -7.47
C PHE A 359 18.23 -20.01 -7.56
N PRO A 360 18.87 -20.06 -8.75
CA PRO A 360 20.25 -19.63 -8.95
C PRO A 360 20.38 -18.10 -8.90
N VAL A 361 20.22 -17.54 -7.70
CA VAL A 361 20.18 -16.10 -7.42
C VAL A 361 21.34 -15.74 -6.49
N ASP A 362 21.35 -16.25 -5.26
CA ASP A 362 22.35 -15.93 -4.23
C ASP A 362 23.53 -16.90 -4.28
N LEU A 363 24.36 -16.76 -5.31
CA LEU A 363 25.50 -17.64 -5.59
C LEU A 363 26.83 -16.90 -5.38
N PHE A 364 27.82 -17.59 -4.84
CA PHE A 364 29.21 -17.12 -4.73
C PHE A 364 29.83 -16.77 -6.10
N PRO A 365 30.66 -15.72 -6.23
CA PRO A 365 31.11 -14.80 -5.19
C PRO A 365 30.13 -13.66 -4.88
N PHE A 366 30.29 -13.02 -3.73
CA PHE A 366 29.43 -11.97 -3.18
C PHE A 366 30.12 -10.59 -3.08
N THR A 367 31.43 -10.56 -2.83
CA THR A 367 32.21 -9.31 -2.79
C THR A 367 32.75 -8.92 -4.17
N ASP A 368 33.09 -7.63 -4.32
CA ASP A 368 33.67 -7.11 -5.57
C ASP A 368 35.12 -7.56 -5.77
N GLY A 369 35.89 -7.63 -4.68
CA GLY A 369 37.25 -8.12 -4.66
C GLY A 369 37.34 -9.64 -4.49
N PRO A 370 38.56 -10.19 -4.42
CA PRO A 370 38.77 -11.61 -4.19
C PRO A 370 38.21 -12.08 -2.84
N GLU A 371 37.51 -13.20 -2.86
CA GLU A 371 37.10 -13.96 -1.69
C GLU A 371 37.27 -15.46 -1.94
N THR A 372 37.34 -16.25 -0.87
CA THR A 372 37.47 -17.71 -0.95
C THR A 372 36.23 -18.38 -0.38
N ASP A 373 35.65 -19.29 -1.15
CA ASP A 373 34.59 -20.18 -0.69
C ASP A 373 35.19 -21.21 0.31
N PRO A 374 34.73 -21.24 1.57
CA PRO A 374 35.28 -22.12 2.59
C PRO A 374 34.96 -23.61 2.37
N GLU A 375 33.92 -23.94 1.60
CA GLU A 375 33.52 -25.33 1.33
C GLU A 375 34.21 -25.87 0.09
N THR A 376 34.34 -25.06 -0.96
CA THR A 376 34.91 -25.50 -2.25
C THR A 376 36.37 -25.14 -2.46
N GLY A 377 36.89 -24.14 -1.73
CA GLY A 377 38.23 -23.58 -1.90
C GLY A 377 38.40 -22.71 -3.15
N ILE A 378 37.32 -22.42 -3.87
CA ILE A 378 37.36 -21.55 -5.06
C ILE A 378 37.62 -20.10 -4.61
N GLU A 379 38.55 -19.44 -5.29
CA GLU A 379 38.81 -18.01 -5.16
C GLU A 379 38.26 -17.25 -6.37
N ASP A 380 37.39 -16.27 -6.13
CA ASP A 380 36.80 -15.44 -7.19
C ASP A 380 36.33 -14.08 -6.62
N GLY A 381 35.91 -13.17 -7.49
CA GLY A 381 35.33 -11.88 -7.10
C GLY A 381 34.41 -11.33 -8.19
N LEU A 382 33.43 -10.51 -7.82
CA LEU A 382 32.46 -9.98 -8.78
C LEU A 382 33.12 -9.14 -9.89
N LEU A 383 34.22 -8.44 -9.60
CA LEU A 383 34.94 -7.63 -10.60
C LEU A 383 36.11 -8.35 -11.27
N ALA A 384 36.46 -9.59 -10.87
CA ALA A 384 37.68 -10.28 -11.31
C ALA A 384 37.79 -10.36 -12.85
N ARG A 385 36.67 -10.54 -13.57
CA ARG A 385 36.68 -10.55 -15.06
C ARG A 385 36.96 -9.18 -15.65
N ALA A 386 36.31 -8.14 -15.13
CA ALA A 386 36.44 -6.78 -15.64
C ALA A 386 37.83 -6.20 -15.33
N GLU A 387 38.45 -6.58 -14.22
CA GLU A 387 39.84 -6.21 -13.90
C GLU A 387 40.84 -6.81 -14.90
N ARG A 388 40.70 -8.10 -15.23
CA ARG A 388 41.56 -8.76 -16.22
C ARG A 388 41.52 -8.11 -17.60
N THR A 389 40.42 -7.45 -17.93
CA THR A 389 40.23 -6.81 -19.24
C THR A 389 40.28 -5.29 -19.19
N ASN A 390 40.69 -4.73 -18.04
CA ASN A 390 40.78 -3.29 -17.81
C ASN A 390 39.47 -2.55 -18.13
N THR A 391 38.35 -3.18 -17.79
CA THR A 391 36.99 -2.65 -17.95
C THR A 391 36.26 -2.50 -16.61
N ALA A 392 36.93 -2.65 -15.47
CA ALA A 392 36.30 -2.48 -14.16
C ALA A 392 35.73 -1.04 -14.00
N PRO A 393 34.42 -0.88 -13.73
CA PRO A 393 33.82 0.43 -13.52
C PRO A 393 34.04 0.93 -12.08
N LYS A 394 33.65 2.18 -11.80
CA LYS A 394 33.43 2.67 -10.44
C LYS A 394 32.07 2.18 -9.94
N VAL A 395 32.02 1.48 -8.81
CA VAL A 395 30.83 0.76 -8.34
C VAL A 395 30.33 1.32 -7.03
N PHE A 396 29.05 1.67 -6.98
CA PHE A 396 28.30 1.90 -5.76
C PHE A 396 27.30 0.77 -5.53
N HIS A 397 27.38 0.15 -4.36
CA HIS A 397 26.30 -0.66 -3.80
C HIS A 397 25.58 0.15 -2.73
N LEU A 398 24.27 0.34 -2.89
CA LEU A 398 23.42 0.90 -1.85
C LEU A 398 22.46 -0.16 -1.33
N LEU A 399 22.68 -0.59 -0.11
CA LEU A 399 21.81 -1.49 0.63
C LEU A 399 20.89 -0.69 1.57
N THR A 400 19.83 -1.33 2.02
CA THR A 400 19.01 -0.90 3.14
C THR A 400 19.10 -1.92 4.27
N ASN A 401 18.47 -1.63 5.40
CA ASN A 401 18.36 -2.62 6.47
C ASN A 401 17.60 -3.88 6.00
N SER A 402 16.70 -3.77 5.02
CA SER A 402 15.95 -4.92 4.49
C SER A 402 16.83 -5.98 3.86
N GLU A 403 17.87 -5.59 3.12
CA GLU A 403 18.73 -6.53 2.38
C GLU A 403 19.51 -7.47 3.31
N TYR A 404 19.81 -7.05 4.54
CA TYR A 404 20.47 -7.91 5.54
C TYR A 404 19.54 -9.02 6.06
N PHE A 405 18.23 -8.82 5.99
CA PHE A 405 17.23 -9.81 6.40
C PHE A 405 16.64 -10.60 5.25
N ASN A 406 16.54 -10.01 4.06
CA ASN A 406 15.86 -10.61 2.91
C ASN A 406 16.77 -10.98 1.74
N ARG A 407 17.99 -10.46 1.63
CA ARG A 407 18.85 -10.62 0.44
C ARG A 407 20.35 -10.76 0.78
N ALA A 408 20.66 -11.40 1.91
CA ALA A 408 22.02 -11.69 2.40
C ALA A 408 23.02 -10.51 2.30
N GLY A 409 22.56 -9.27 2.52
CA GLY A 409 23.34 -8.06 2.28
C GLY A 409 24.65 -7.93 3.06
N ALA A 410 24.84 -8.71 4.14
CA ALA A 410 26.13 -8.78 4.82
C ALA A 410 27.26 -9.30 3.93
N LEU A 411 26.99 -10.30 3.07
CA LEU A 411 27.99 -10.95 2.22
C LEU A 411 28.58 -10.01 1.14
N VAL A 412 27.99 -8.84 0.91
CA VAL A 412 28.55 -7.84 -0.02
C VAL A 412 29.85 -7.21 0.50
N HIS A 413 30.08 -7.24 1.82
CA HIS A 413 31.23 -6.57 2.47
C HIS A 413 31.77 -7.36 3.67
N MET A 414 31.46 -8.66 3.74
CA MET A 414 31.87 -9.58 4.79
C MET A 414 32.37 -10.86 4.12
N ASP A 415 33.41 -11.47 4.67
CA ASP A 415 33.88 -12.75 4.15
C ASP A 415 32.80 -13.87 4.31
N PRO A 416 32.80 -14.91 3.46
CA PRO A 416 31.77 -15.95 3.49
C PRO A 416 31.67 -16.76 4.81
N THR A 417 32.73 -16.79 5.63
CA THR A 417 32.73 -17.41 6.97
C THR A 417 32.13 -16.50 8.05
N GLY A 418 31.95 -15.21 7.75
CA GLY A 418 31.41 -14.21 8.66
C GLY A 418 32.28 -13.97 9.89
N THR A 419 33.61 -14.01 9.73
CA THR A 419 34.57 -13.79 10.83
C THR A 419 35.28 -12.45 10.72
N SER A 420 35.28 -11.83 9.54
CA SER A 420 36.00 -10.61 9.19
C SER A 420 35.25 -9.75 8.17
N ASP A 421 35.52 -8.45 8.19
CA ASP A 421 35.04 -7.52 7.17
C ASP A 421 35.87 -7.71 5.89
N ALA A 422 35.24 -7.70 4.72
CA ALA A 422 35.94 -7.83 3.43
C ALA A 422 36.71 -6.56 3.06
N GLU A 423 37.85 -6.73 2.39
CA GLU A 423 38.57 -5.62 1.77
C GLU A 423 37.87 -5.22 0.46
N LEU A 424 37.39 -3.97 0.41
CA LEU A 424 36.70 -3.45 -0.76
C LEU A 424 37.72 -2.91 -1.78
N PRO A 425 37.57 -3.21 -3.09
CA PRO A 425 38.38 -2.61 -4.14
C PRO A 425 38.33 -1.07 -4.12
N ALA A 426 39.41 -0.43 -4.57
CA ALA A 426 39.53 1.04 -4.54
C ALA A 426 38.43 1.76 -5.34
N ASN A 427 37.95 1.12 -6.41
CA ASN A 427 36.85 1.54 -7.29
C ASN A 427 35.45 1.17 -6.76
N THR A 428 35.34 0.58 -5.56
CA THR A 428 34.06 0.20 -4.95
C THR A 428 33.74 1.06 -3.72
N ARG A 429 32.47 1.45 -3.58
CA ARG A 429 31.89 1.95 -2.32
C ARG A 429 30.61 1.21 -2.00
N VAL A 430 30.44 0.89 -0.72
CA VAL A 430 29.22 0.24 -0.20
C VAL A 430 28.61 1.17 0.84
N TYR A 431 27.31 1.38 0.72
CA TYR A 431 26.54 2.18 1.66
C TYR A 431 25.32 1.38 2.13
N MET A 432 24.91 1.59 3.37
CA MET A 432 23.65 1.11 3.90
C MET A 432 22.83 2.30 4.41
N ILE A 433 21.57 2.45 3.96
CA ILE A 433 20.63 3.35 4.64
C ILE A 433 20.14 2.65 5.92
N ALA A 434 20.46 3.25 7.07
CA ALA A 434 20.13 2.69 8.37
C ALA A 434 18.60 2.59 8.55
N SER A 435 18.12 1.46 9.06
CA SER A 435 16.70 1.21 9.36
C SER A 435 15.72 1.31 8.18
N ALA A 436 16.19 1.51 6.95
CA ALA A 436 15.32 1.65 5.78
C ALA A 436 14.71 0.32 5.32
N PRO A 437 13.47 0.35 4.79
CA PRO A 437 12.86 -0.76 4.07
C PRO A 437 13.46 -0.88 2.66
N HIS A 438 13.18 -2.00 1.97
CA HIS A 438 13.59 -2.20 0.58
C HIS A 438 12.97 -1.14 -0.36
N GLY A 439 11.74 -0.74 -0.09
CA GLY A 439 11.05 0.38 -0.73
C GLY A 439 10.26 1.17 0.32
N PRO A 440 10.25 2.52 0.29
CA PRO A 440 9.51 3.31 1.27
C PRO A 440 8.00 3.03 1.24
N GLY A 441 7.40 2.90 2.42
CA GLY A 441 5.96 2.93 2.61
C GLY A 441 5.37 4.34 2.49
N PRO A 442 4.04 4.46 2.49
CA PRO A 442 3.39 5.77 2.44
C PRO A 442 3.62 6.56 3.73
N PHE A 443 3.66 7.88 3.60
CA PHE A 443 3.52 8.80 4.73
C PHE A 443 2.15 9.51 4.65
N PRO A 444 1.38 9.61 5.75
CA PRO A 444 1.67 9.06 7.07
C PRO A 444 1.71 7.51 7.10
N PRO A 445 2.45 6.89 8.05
CA PRO A 445 2.56 5.44 8.15
C PRO A 445 1.20 4.75 8.20
N ALA A 446 1.01 3.77 7.32
CA ALA A 446 -0.21 2.97 7.22
C ALA A 446 0.13 1.47 7.13
N SER A 447 -0.73 0.62 7.65
CA SER A 447 -0.63 -0.84 7.45
C SER A 447 -0.98 -1.19 6.01
N ASN A 448 -0.22 -2.11 5.40
CA ASN A 448 -0.68 -2.73 4.17
C ASN A 448 -1.66 -3.85 4.50
N ARG A 449 -2.92 -3.73 4.07
CA ARG A 449 -3.98 -4.72 4.34
C ARG A 449 -4.44 -5.51 3.11
N GLN A 450 -3.86 -5.25 1.94
CA GLN A 450 -4.23 -5.87 0.68
C GLN A 450 -2.98 -6.23 -0.16
N GLY A 451 -3.10 -7.23 -1.04
CA GLY A 451 -2.05 -7.63 -1.98
C GLY A 451 -0.99 -8.58 -1.42
N ASP A 452 0.17 -8.62 -2.09
CA ASP A 452 1.18 -9.67 -1.88
C ASP A 452 2.04 -9.48 -0.61
N LEU A 453 2.08 -8.27 -0.04
CA LEU A 453 2.98 -7.87 1.04
C LEU A 453 2.21 -7.33 2.26
N VAL A 454 1.35 -8.15 2.87
CA VAL A 454 0.60 -7.79 4.09
C VAL A 454 1.48 -8.02 5.33
N GLY A 455 1.70 -6.96 6.12
CA GLY A 455 2.60 -6.97 7.27
C GLY A 455 1.90 -6.68 8.59
N ARG A 456 2.49 -7.18 9.68
CA ARG A 456 1.97 -7.01 11.05
C ARG A 456 2.08 -5.57 11.57
N ALA A 457 3.13 -4.84 11.19
CA ALA A 457 3.32 -3.43 11.55
C ALA A 457 2.85 -2.50 10.43
N ALA A 458 2.63 -1.21 10.76
CA ALA A 458 2.52 -0.17 9.74
C ALA A 458 3.80 -0.13 8.89
N LEU A 459 3.66 0.24 7.62
CA LEU A 459 4.78 0.32 6.69
C LEU A 459 5.75 1.44 7.10
N ASN A 460 7.04 1.13 7.00
CA ASN A 460 8.13 2.09 7.23
C ASN A 460 8.16 3.18 6.12
N PRO A 461 7.89 4.45 6.43
CA PRO A 461 7.78 5.54 5.44
C PRO A 461 9.14 6.15 5.05
N LEU A 462 10.26 5.63 5.55
CA LEU A 462 11.57 6.29 5.43
C LEU A 462 11.96 6.51 3.97
N ASN A 463 11.81 7.74 3.49
CA ASN A 463 12.15 8.11 2.13
C ASN A 463 13.65 8.44 2.03
N TYR A 464 14.38 7.60 1.30
CA TYR A 464 15.82 7.73 1.10
C TYR A 464 16.23 8.17 -0.32
N SER A 465 15.27 8.60 -1.16
CA SER A 465 15.57 9.18 -2.49
C SER A 465 16.53 10.39 -2.43
N PRO A 466 16.50 11.29 -1.42
CA PRO A 466 17.50 12.35 -1.30
C PRO A 466 18.95 11.84 -1.18
N ALA A 467 19.16 10.73 -0.46
CA ALA A 467 20.49 10.12 -0.34
C ALA A 467 20.93 9.46 -1.65
N ILE A 468 20.02 8.77 -2.36
CA ILE A 468 20.29 8.20 -3.68
C ILE A 468 20.75 9.28 -4.67
N ARG A 469 20.08 10.45 -4.66
CA ARG A 469 20.44 11.58 -5.52
C ARG A 469 21.81 12.16 -5.19
N ALA A 470 22.14 12.31 -3.92
CA ALA A 470 23.47 12.75 -3.48
C ALA A 470 24.57 11.76 -3.89
N LEU A 471 24.34 10.47 -3.66
CA LEU A 471 25.27 9.40 -4.03
C LEU A 471 25.46 9.30 -5.54
N PHE A 472 24.40 9.42 -6.34
CA PHE A 472 24.52 9.46 -7.80
C PHE A 472 25.38 10.65 -8.27
N ARG A 473 25.18 11.84 -7.68
CA ARG A 473 26.03 13.01 -7.98
C ARG A 473 27.49 12.76 -7.60
N ALA A 474 27.74 12.04 -6.50
CA ALA A 474 29.09 11.66 -6.10
C ALA A 474 29.71 10.63 -7.07
N LEU A 475 28.95 9.63 -7.51
CA LEU A 475 29.40 8.65 -8.50
C LEU A 475 29.72 9.31 -9.84
N ASP A 476 28.84 10.18 -10.34
CA ASP A 476 29.05 10.93 -11.59
C ASP A 476 30.35 11.76 -11.54
N ARG A 477 30.58 12.50 -10.45
CA ARG A 477 31.84 13.25 -10.25
C ARG A 477 33.05 12.33 -10.11
N TRP A 478 32.89 11.18 -9.48
CA TRP A 478 33.97 10.22 -9.38
C TRP A 478 34.32 9.68 -10.75
N VAL A 479 33.34 9.27 -11.56
CA VAL A 479 33.54 8.77 -12.92
C VAL A 479 34.21 9.81 -13.80
N VAL A 480 33.71 11.04 -13.80
CA VAL A 480 34.09 12.05 -14.81
C VAL A 480 35.30 12.87 -14.38
N ASP A 481 35.37 13.27 -13.11
CA ASP A 481 36.36 14.22 -12.61
C ASP A 481 37.39 13.56 -11.67
N ASP A 482 37.29 12.25 -11.45
CA ASP A 482 38.07 11.47 -10.47
C ASP A 482 38.01 12.01 -9.03
N VAL A 483 36.93 12.71 -8.69
CA VAL A 483 36.71 13.21 -7.33
C VAL A 483 36.23 12.08 -6.45
N ALA A 484 37.02 11.72 -5.44
CA ALA A 484 36.68 10.67 -4.50
C ALA A 484 35.32 10.95 -3.80
N PRO A 485 34.40 9.97 -3.76
CA PRO A 485 33.14 10.10 -3.06
C PRO A 485 33.30 9.96 -1.54
N PRO A 486 32.24 10.21 -0.75
CA PRO A 486 32.24 9.84 0.67
C PRO A 486 32.68 8.38 0.88
N PRO A 487 33.37 8.06 1.99
CA PRO A 487 33.76 6.69 2.28
C PRO A 487 32.54 5.79 2.47
N SER A 488 32.75 4.48 2.29
CA SER A 488 31.72 3.47 2.55
C SER A 488 31.12 3.62 3.95
N ALA A 489 29.80 3.53 4.05
CA ALA A 489 29.07 3.65 5.31
C ALA A 489 28.23 2.38 5.52
N ILE A 490 28.80 1.41 6.23
CA ILE A 490 28.28 0.05 6.41
C ILE A 490 28.44 -0.42 7.86
N PRO A 491 27.61 -1.37 8.34
CA PRO A 491 27.88 -2.11 9.57
C PRO A 491 29.13 -2.99 9.40
N ARG A 492 29.97 -3.07 10.44
CA ARG A 492 31.23 -3.84 10.46
C ARG A 492 31.31 -4.79 11.65
N ILE A 493 31.96 -5.92 11.46
CA ILE A 493 32.25 -6.90 12.51
C ILE A 493 33.24 -6.29 13.50
N ALA A 494 34.32 -5.67 13.01
CA ALA A 494 35.37 -5.10 13.86
C ALA A 494 34.86 -4.02 14.82
N GLU A 495 33.76 -3.35 14.47
CA GLU A 495 33.13 -2.29 15.26
C GLU A 495 31.95 -2.78 16.11
N GLY A 496 31.60 -4.07 16.04
CA GLY A 496 30.42 -4.63 16.71
C GLY A 496 29.08 -4.07 16.20
N THR A 497 29.06 -3.53 14.97
CA THR A 497 27.85 -2.98 14.33
C THR A 497 27.24 -3.95 13.31
N LEU A 498 27.94 -5.03 12.96
CA LEU A 498 27.41 -6.20 12.25
C LEU A 498 27.49 -7.43 13.15
N THR A 499 26.36 -8.05 13.50
CA THR A 499 26.30 -9.12 14.51
C THR A 499 25.45 -10.29 14.06
N THR A 500 25.46 -11.38 14.84
CA THR A 500 24.37 -12.37 14.75
C THR A 500 23.05 -11.76 15.24
N PRO A 501 21.88 -12.24 14.77
CA PRO A 501 20.58 -11.67 15.17
C PRO A 501 20.32 -11.62 16.68
N ASP A 502 20.72 -12.66 17.41
CA ASP A 502 20.58 -12.76 18.87
C ASP A 502 21.39 -11.69 19.63
N LYS A 503 22.45 -11.18 19.01
CA LYS A 503 23.35 -10.15 19.56
C LYS A 503 23.11 -8.75 19.00
N ALA A 504 22.08 -8.56 18.19
CA ALA A 504 21.80 -7.28 17.55
C ALA A 504 21.39 -6.16 18.53
N GLY A 505 21.04 -6.51 19.77
CA GLY A 505 20.72 -5.53 20.82
C GLY A 505 19.26 -5.03 20.81
N TRP A 506 18.34 -5.78 20.23
CA TRP A 506 16.93 -5.37 20.11
C TRP A 506 16.29 -5.08 21.48
N PRO A 507 15.70 -3.88 21.70
CA PRO A 507 15.01 -3.56 22.94
C PRO A 507 13.73 -4.39 23.08
N LYS A 508 13.26 -4.59 24.31
CA LYS A 508 12.03 -5.35 24.62
C LYS A 508 10.76 -4.56 24.27
N ILE A 509 10.59 -4.22 22.99
CA ILE A 509 9.43 -3.48 22.49
C ILE A 509 8.19 -4.40 22.59
N PRO A 510 7.14 -4.01 23.31
CA PRO A 510 5.93 -4.82 23.45
C PRO A 510 5.35 -5.26 22.11
N GLY A 511 5.20 -6.57 21.92
CA GLY A 511 4.63 -7.15 20.70
C GLY A 511 5.59 -7.28 19.51
N TYR A 512 6.82 -6.74 19.56
CA TYR A 512 7.76 -6.78 18.44
C TYR A 512 9.09 -7.41 18.83
N GLN A 513 9.53 -8.38 18.03
CA GLN A 513 10.82 -9.08 18.20
C GLN A 513 11.65 -8.92 16.93
N LEU A 514 12.98 -8.92 17.07
CA LEU A 514 13.87 -8.92 15.91
C LEU A 514 13.87 -10.30 15.23
N PRO A 515 13.83 -10.38 13.89
CA PRO A 515 13.89 -11.64 13.17
C PRO A 515 15.17 -12.42 13.45
N GLN A 516 15.01 -13.64 13.97
CA GLN A 516 16.12 -14.52 14.32
C GLN A 516 16.62 -15.37 13.14
N GLN A 517 15.87 -15.39 12.03
CA GLN A 517 16.18 -16.18 10.83
C GLN A 517 16.16 -15.28 9.59
N PRO A 518 17.18 -14.43 9.38
CA PRO A 518 17.36 -13.74 8.12
C PRO A 518 17.58 -14.76 6.98
N LEU A 519 17.43 -14.32 5.73
CA LEU A 519 17.81 -15.13 4.57
C LEU A 519 19.26 -15.60 4.71
N ARG A 520 19.49 -16.88 4.40
CA ARG A 520 20.81 -17.48 4.24
C ARG A 520 20.99 -17.87 2.78
N ALA A 521 22.13 -17.51 2.19
CA ALA A 521 22.55 -18.09 0.92
C ALA A 521 23.07 -19.52 1.16
N PHE A 522 23.02 -20.37 0.13
CA PHE A 522 23.41 -21.78 0.23
C PHE A 522 24.27 -22.19 -0.96
N HIS A 523 25.12 -23.19 -0.74
CA HIS A 523 25.70 -23.96 -1.84
C HIS A 523 24.59 -24.81 -2.46
N LEU A 524 24.14 -24.45 -3.66
CA LEU A 524 23.07 -25.17 -4.37
C LEU A 524 23.65 -26.03 -5.48
N ASN A 525 23.27 -27.30 -5.52
CA ASN A 525 23.62 -28.21 -6.61
C ASN A 525 22.47 -28.29 -7.62
N PHE A 526 22.66 -27.67 -8.79
CA PHE A 526 21.71 -27.70 -9.90
C PHE A 526 21.93 -28.87 -10.88
N GLY A 527 22.90 -29.75 -10.57
CA GLY A 527 23.27 -30.89 -11.39
C GLY A 527 24.59 -30.73 -12.15
N PRO A 528 25.08 -31.81 -12.81
CA PRO A 528 26.42 -31.87 -13.38
C PRO A 528 26.65 -30.92 -14.57
N ASP A 529 25.59 -30.47 -15.25
CA ASP A 529 25.69 -29.55 -16.40
C ASP A 529 25.50 -28.07 -16.03
N TRP A 530 25.52 -27.73 -14.73
CA TRP A 530 25.39 -26.35 -14.27
C TRP A 530 26.50 -25.43 -14.79
N ASN A 531 27.71 -25.96 -14.99
CA ASN A 531 28.82 -25.22 -15.61
C ASN A 531 28.53 -24.76 -17.06
N LYS A 532 27.55 -25.38 -17.74
CA LYS A 532 27.03 -24.98 -19.05
C LYS A 532 25.76 -24.13 -18.94
N GLY A 533 25.34 -23.77 -17.73
CA GLY A 533 24.09 -23.05 -17.46
C GLY A 533 22.85 -23.91 -17.62
N ILE A 534 22.93 -25.22 -17.41
CA ILE A 534 21.78 -26.14 -17.51
C ILE A 534 21.43 -26.65 -16.11
N VAL A 535 20.19 -26.41 -15.69
CA VAL A 535 19.63 -26.97 -14.46
C VAL A 535 19.01 -28.33 -14.78
N SER A 536 19.57 -29.41 -14.22
CA SER A 536 19.07 -30.79 -14.40
C SER A 536 18.53 -31.40 -13.11
N VAL A 537 18.63 -30.69 -11.98
CA VAL A 537 18.10 -31.09 -10.67
C VAL A 537 17.19 -29.99 -10.13
N GLU A 538 15.89 -30.28 -10.02
CA GLU A 538 14.88 -29.36 -9.49
C GLU A 538 13.93 -30.08 -8.50
N PRO A 539 13.67 -29.52 -7.30
CA PRO A 539 14.44 -28.44 -6.66
C PRO A 539 15.93 -28.85 -6.50
N PRO A 540 16.88 -27.91 -6.45
CA PRO A 540 18.30 -28.25 -6.31
C PRO A 540 18.59 -28.90 -4.96
N GLU A 541 19.66 -29.68 -4.89
CA GLU A 541 20.14 -30.17 -3.59
C GLU A 541 20.76 -29.02 -2.80
N VAL A 542 20.47 -28.97 -1.50
CA VAL A 542 20.88 -27.88 -0.61
C VAL A 542 22.10 -28.32 0.21
N GLY A 543 23.23 -27.67 -0.02
CA GLY A 543 24.47 -27.84 0.74
C GLY A 543 24.58 -26.92 1.95
N ALA A 544 25.82 -26.69 2.41
CA ALA A 544 26.09 -25.84 3.57
C ALA A 544 25.62 -24.38 3.34
N PRO A 545 25.06 -23.72 4.37
CA PRO A 545 24.71 -22.31 4.30
C PRO A 545 25.95 -21.42 4.44
N PHE A 546 25.94 -20.28 3.75
CA PHE A 546 26.84 -19.16 4.07
C PHE A 546 26.37 -18.46 5.36
N VAL A 547 27.30 -17.77 6.04
CA VAL A 547 26.99 -17.09 7.30
C VAL A 547 26.18 -15.81 7.05
N ALA A 548 25.07 -15.66 7.77
CA ALA A 548 24.27 -14.44 7.77
C ALA A 548 24.51 -13.61 9.04
N LYS A 549 24.60 -12.29 8.87
CA LYS A 549 24.67 -11.30 9.95
C LYS A 549 23.72 -10.14 9.67
N VAL A 550 23.34 -9.43 10.73
CA VAL A 550 22.42 -8.29 10.67
C VAL A 550 23.02 -7.06 11.36
N PRO A 551 22.62 -5.84 10.97
CA PRO A 551 23.08 -4.63 11.63
C PRO A 551 22.59 -4.57 13.08
N ALA A 552 23.46 -4.17 14.00
CA ALA A 552 23.10 -3.94 15.39
C ALA A 552 22.29 -2.64 15.56
N VAL A 553 21.41 -2.63 16.55
CA VAL A 553 20.50 -1.51 16.85
C VAL A 553 20.86 -0.80 18.16
N ASP A 554 20.41 0.44 18.31
CA ASP A 554 20.50 1.23 19.54
C ASP A 554 19.35 0.87 20.51
N ALA A 555 19.31 1.58 21.65
CA ALA A 555 18.28 1.39 22.67
C ALA A 555 16.85 1.67 22.17
N ASP A 556 16.73 2.35 21.03
CA ASP A 556 15.45 2.63 20.37
C ASP A 556 15.11 1.60 19.30
N GLY A 557 15.94 0.57 19.09
CA GLY A 557 15.72 -0.42 18.04
C GLY A 557 16.03 0.08 16.64
N ASN A 558 16.69 1.24 16.52
CA ASN A 558 17.11 1.81 15.24
C ASN A 558 18.57 1.42 14.93
N VAL A 559 18.91 1.18 13.67
CA VAL A 559 20.24 0.70 13.27
C VAL A 559 21.34 1.73 13.58
N ARG A 560 22.46 1.26 14.16
CA ARG A 560 23.54 2.13 14.69
C ARG A 560 24.52 2.66 13.65
N SER A 561 24.70 1.94 12.56
CA SER A 561 25.71 2.20 11.54
C SER A 561 25.07 2.52 10.18
N GLY A 562 25.92 2.83 9.19
CA GLY A 562 25.49 3.28 7.88
C GLY A 562 25.06 4.75 7.84
N ILE A 563 24.36 5.12 6.78
CA ILE A 563 23.79 6.46 6.59
C ILE A 563 22.51 6.53 7.42
N ARG A 564 22.61 7.09 8.63
CA ARG A 564 21.46 7.41 9.48
C ARG A 564 20.80 8.70 8.99
N LEU A 565 19.72 8.54 8.22
CA LEU A 565 18.87 9.66 7.83
C LEU A 565 18.28 10.36 9.07
N PRO A 566 17.85 11.63 8.95
CA PRO A 566 17.44 12.41 10.11
C PRO A 566 16.27 11.79 10.91
N ASP A 567 15.33 11.10 10.27
CA ASP A 567 14.26 10.33 10.95
C ASP A 567 14.77 9.19 11.85
N ILE A 568 16.02 8.77 11.66
CA ILE A 568 16.71 7.73 12.45
C ILE A 568 17.68 8.36 13.45
N ALA A 569 18.32 9.48 13.09
CA ALA A 569 19.21 10.22 14.00
C ALA A 569 18.43 11.00 15.08
N VAL A 570 17.22 11.46 14.75
CA VAL A 570 16.31 12.22 15.62
C VAL A 570 14.94 11.53 15.60
N PRO A 571 14.81 10.35 16.23
CA PRO A 571 13.70 9.45 15.99
C PRO A 571 12.40 9.87 16.70
N LEU A 572 11.27 9.56 16.05
CA LEU A 572 9.91 9.57 16.61
C LEU A 572 9.31 8.15 16.70
N ALA A 573 10.06 7.15 16.21
CA ALA A 573 9.67 5.76 16.15
C ALA A 573 10.90 4.85 16.07
N THR A 574 10.67 3.56 16.35
CA THR A 574 11.55 2.51 15.84
C THR A 574 11.15 2.24 14.40
N GLN A 575 12.11 2.36 13.50
CA GLN A 575 11.94 2.00 12.09
C GLN A 575 12.85 0.82 11.78
N ALA A 576 12.30 -0.20 11.14
CA ALA A 576 13.03 -1.42 10.78
C ALA A 576 12.83 -1.73 9.29
N GLY A 577 13.86 -2.30 8.66
CA GLY A 577 13.82 -2.71 7.25
C GLY A 577 13.07 -4.00 6.97
N TRP A 578 12.50 -4.63 8.01
CA TRP A 578 11.76 -5.87 7.96
C TRP A 578 10.39 -5.72 8.61
N ASN A 579 9.46 -6.61 8.26
CA ASN A 579 8.15 -6.74 8.85
C ASN A 579 7.75 -8.21 8.84
N TYR A 580 7.05 -8.67 9.86
CA TYR A 580 6.50 -10.03 9.85
C TYR A 580 5.23 -10.09 9.03
N ARG A 581 4.95 -11.26 8.43
CA ARG A 581 3.67 -11.53 7.80
C ARG A 581 2.53 -11.34 8.80
N ASP A 582 1.43 -10.77 8.33
CA ASP A 582 0.21 -10.75 9.13
C ASP A 582 -0.36 -12.16 9.28
N ALA A 583 -0.95 -12.47 10.43
CA ALA A 583 -1.51 -13.80 10.68
C ALA A 583 -2.64 -14.18 9.71
N SER A 584 -3.33 -13.19 9.14
CA SER A 584 -4.39 -13.42 8.16
C SER A 584 -3.92 -14.04 6.85
N ILE A 585 -2.62 -13.95 6.52
CA ILE A 585 -2.05 -14.49 5.28
C ILE A 585 -1.17 -15.73 5.51
N GLY A 586 -1.20 -16.32 6.71
CA GLY A 586 -0.41 -17.50 7.08
C GLY A 586 1.09 -17.23 7.27
N ALA A 587 1.78 -18.17 7.93
CA ALA A 587 3.20 -18.09 8.29
C ALA A 587 3.62 -16.77 9.03
N PRO A 588 2.94 -16.39 10.12
CA PRO A 588 3.16 -15.10 10.82
C PRO A 588 4.54 -14.94 11.46
N ASP A 589 5.30 -16.03 11.57
CA ASP A 589 6.68 -16.06 12.06
C ASP A 589 7.72 -15.83 10.94
N LYS A 590 7.28 -15.65 9.70
CA LYS A 590 8.14 -15.36 8.53
C LYS A 590 8.04 -13.90 8.11
N LEU A 591 9.01 -13.43 7.32
CA LEU A 591 9.04 -12.04 6.87
C LEU A 591 8.04 -11.79 5.74
N ALA A 592 7.39 -10.62 5.78
CA ALA A 592 6.51 -10.10 4.75
C ALA A 592 7.31 -9.49 3.59
N GLY A 593 8.29 -10.24 3.08
CA GLY A 593 9.19 -9.83 2.02
C GLY A 593 9.85 -8.47 2.30
N GLU A 594 9.70 -7.56 1.35
CA GLU A 594 10.49 -6.33 1.18
C GLU A 594 9.98 -5.12 2.00
N ILE A 595 8.89 -5.27 2.75
CA ILE A 595 8.32 -4.15 3.52
C ILE A 595 8.96 -4.01 4.90
N GLY A 596 9.14 -2.77 5.35
CA GLY A 596 9.63 -2.46 6.70
C GLY A 596 8.53 -2.18 7.71
N SER A 597 8.92 -2.07 8.97
CA SER A 597 8.05 -1.76 10.10
C SER A 597 8.25 -0.33 10.60
N TYR A 598 7.15 0.37 10.86
CA TYR A 598 7.09 1.61 11.61
C TYR A 598 6.40 1.35 12.97
N ILE A 599 7.15 1.51 14.07
CA ILE A 599 6.65 1.27 15.43
C ILE A 599 6.78 2.58 16.22
N PRO A 600 5.69 3.35 16.39
CA PRO A 600 5.75 4.68 17.01
C PRO A 600 6.28 4.62 18.44
N PHE A 601 6.96 5.66 18.88
CA PHE A 601 7.17 5.89 20.31
C PHE A 601 5.86 6.31 20.97
N ALA A 602 5.73 6.04 22.27
CA ALA A 602 4.68 6.65 23.08
C ALA A 602 4.79 8.18 23.01
N ARG A 603 3.65 8.89 23.01
CA ARG A 603 3.64 10.36 22.93
C ARG A 603 4.08 10.96 24.26
N THR A 604 3.54 10.42 25.35
CA THR A 604 3.78 10.89 26.72
C THR A 604 4.44 9.81 27.58
N ARG A 605 5.03 10.25 28.70
CA ARG A 605 5.59 9.33 29.69
C ARG A 605 4.54 8.35 30.23
N ALA A 606 3.32 8.83 30.45
CA ALA A 606 2.22 8.00 30.96
C ALA A 606 1.80 6.90 29.97
N GLU A 607 1.76 7.22 28.67
CA GLU A 607 1.49 6.22 27.62
C GLU A 607 2.59 5.15 27.59
N ARG A 608 3.85 5.58 27.69
CA ARG A 608 5.03 4.68 27.71
C ARG A 608 4.96 3.71 28.88
N GLU A 609 4.74 4.23 30.09
CA GLU A 609 4.66 3.43 31.32
C GLU A 609 3.48 2.45 31.25
N LYS A 610 2.32 2.88 30.74
CA LYS A 610 1.15 2.01 30.51
C LYS A 610 1.43 0.88 29.51
N ALA A 611 2.18 1.17 28.45
CA ALA A 611 2.53 0.18 27.43
C ALA A 611 3.67 -0.75 27.86
N ASN A 612 4.37 -0.47 28.98
CA ASN A 612 5.63 -1.09 29.35
C ASN A 612 6.70 -0.96 28.24
N ASP A 613 6.70 0.17 27.54
CA ASP A 613 7.66 0.44 26.48
C ASP A 613 8.98 0.96 27.09
N PRO A 614 10.13 0.29 26.86
CA PRO A 614 11.41 0.74 27.41
C PRO A 614 11.92 2.03 26.77
N ARG A 615 11.43 2.39 25.58
CA ARG A 615 11.90 3.54 24.81
C ARG A 615 11.32 4.84 25.39
N PRO A 616 12.13 5.89 25.65
CA PRO A 616 11.61 7.20 26.06
C PRO A 616 10.52 7.71 25.11
N SER A 617 9.46 8.29 25.68
CA SER A 617 8.38 8.91 24.91
C SER A 617 8.83 10.15 24.14
N ILE A 618 8.02 10.63 23.20
CA ILE A 618 8.31 11.84 22.42
C ILE A 618 8.44 13.05 23.36
N GLU A 619 7.54 13.19 24.34
CA GLU A 619 7.56 14.23 25.39
C GLU A 619 8.86 14.21 26.22
N GLU A 620 9.37 13.03 26.55
CA GLU A 620 10.62 12.88 27.30
C GLU A 620 11.87 13.24 26.46
N ARG A 621 11.75 13.26 25.12
CA ARG A 621 12.87 13.50 24.17
C ARG A 621 12.95 14.93 23.67
N TYR A 622 11.80 15.53 23.40
CA TYR A 622 11.70 16.82 22.74
C TYR A 622 10.67 17.66 23.48
N ARG A 623 11.11 18.81 23.99
CA ARG A 623 10.25 19.77 24.71
C ARG A 623 9.11 20.27 23.83
N ASN A 624 9.37 20.46 22.53
CA ASN A 624 8.40 20.95 21.57
C ASN A 624 8.85 20.68 20.11
N ARG A 625 7.97 21.03 19.17
CA ARG A 625 8.19 20.94 17.72
C ARG A 625 9.47 21.65 17.27
N ASP A 626 9.75 22.84 17.78
CA ASP A 626 10.90 23.64 17.32
C ASP A 626 12.22 23.01 17.75
N GLU A 627 12.30 22.43 18.96
CA GLU A 627 13.48 21.68 19.38
C GLU A 627 13.70 20.44 18.51
N TYR A 628 12.63 19.70 18.20
CA TYR A 628 12.70 18.55 17.31
C TYR A 628 13.19 18.94 15.91
N VAL A 629 12.54 19.94 15.29
CA VAL A 629 12.91 20.43 13.94
C VAL A 629 14.33 21.00 13.94
N GLY A 630 14.76 21.67 15.01
CA GLY A 630 16.13 22.16 15.15
C GLY A 630 17.17 21.04 15.19
N LYS A 631 16.93 19.96 15.97
CA LYS A 631 17.80 18.76 15.98
C LYS A 631 17.80 18.06 14.63
N TYR A 632 16.63 17.93 13.99
CA TYR A 632 16.48 17.34 12.66
C TYR A 632 17.27 18.15 11.62
N ALA A 633 17.19 19.48 11.66
CA ALA A 633 17.94 20.37 10.77
C ALA A 633 19.45 20.21 10.94
N ALA A 634 19.95 20.09 12.17
CA ALA A 634 21.36 19.82 12.41
C ALA A 634 21.82 18.49 11.79
N ALA A 635 21.00 17.44 11.90
CA ALA A 635 21.28 16.14 11.27
C ALA A 635 21.26 16.21 9.73
N VAL A 636 20.32 16.96 9.14
CA VAL A 636 20.28 17.22 7.70
C VAL A 636 21.56 17.92 7.23
N LEU A 637 21.96 19.01 7.90
CA LEU A 637 23.12 19.82 7.51
C LEU A 637 24.44 19.04 7.67
N ASP A 638 24.56 18.19 8.69
CA ASP A 638 25.70 17.28 8.84
C ASP A 638 25.80 16.29 7.67
N LEU A 639 24.68 15.68 7.24
CA LEU A 639 24.66 14.78 6.10
C LEU A 639 24.96 15.51 4.78
N VAL A 640 24.56 16.78 4.63
CA VAL A 640 24.96 17.62 3.49
C VAL A 640 26.47 17.85 3.50
N ALA A 641 27.05 18.20 4.66
CA ALA A 641 28.49 18.42 4.80
C ALA A 641 29.31 17.14 4.50
N ARG A 642 28.78 15.97 4.89
CA ARG A 642 29.39 14.66 4.59
C ARG A 642 29.12 14.16 3.18
N GLY A 643 28.32 14.87 2.37
CA GLY A 643 28.03 14.51 0.97
C GLY A 643 26.99 13.41 0.79
N TYR A 644 26.22 13.08 1.83
CA TYR A 644 25.14 12.08 1.78
C TYR A 644 23.76 12.69 1.50
N LEU A 645 23.63 14.01 1.50
CA LEU A 645 22.43 14.75 1.07
C LEU A 645 22.82 15.95 0.20
N LEU A 646 21.90 16.40 -0.66
CA LEU A 646 22.07 17.62 -1.44
C LEU A 646 21.50 18.84 -0.68
N PRO A 647 22.13 20.03 -0.77
CA PRO A 647 21.55 21.27 -0.21
C PRO A 647 20.13 21.56 -0.72
N GLU A 648 19.84 21.14 -1.94
CA GLU A 648 18.55 21.33 -2.64
C GLU A 648 17.40 20.56 -2.00
N ASP A 649 17.69 19.55 -1.15
CA ASP A 649 16.69 18.71 -0.49
C ASP A 649 16.38 19.13 0.94
N VAL A 650 17.14 20.10 1.48
CA VAL A 650 17.00 20.55 2.87
C VAL A 650 15.59 21.05 3.15
N ALA A 651 15.00 21.85 2.26
CA ALA A 651 13.68 22.43 2.47
C ALA A 651 12.57 21.36 2.57
N ASP A 652 12.59 20.36 1.68
CA ASP A 652 11.61 19.26 1.69
C ASP A 652 11.76 18.38 2.93
N LEU A 653 13.00 18.12 3.36
CA LEU A 653 13.28 17.35 4.58
C LEU A 653 12.83 18.08 5.85
N LEU A 654 13.02 19.40 5.94
CA LEU A 654 12.53 20.19 7.08
C LEU A 654 11.00 20.29 7.10
N LYS A 655 10.37 20.36 5.93
CA LYS A 655 8.91 20.28 5.81
C LYS A 655 8.40 18.92 6.32
N HIS A 656 9.00 17.82 5.86
CA HIS A 656 8.68 16.48 6.34
C HIS A 656 8.88 16.34 7.86
N ALA A 657 9.96 16.89 8.43
CA ALA A 657 10.18 16.86 9.88
C ALA A 657 9.03 17.49 10.66
N ALA A 658 8.55 18.66 10.22
CA ALA A 658 7.40 19.33 10.82
C ALA A 658 6.12 18.46 10.73
N GLU A 659 5.82 17.94 9.54
CA GLU A 659 4.65 17.08 9.29
C GLU A 659 4.71 15.78 10.09
N HIS A 660 5.90 15.19 10.22
CA HIS A 660 6.14 13.98 10.99
C HIS A 660 5.96 14.22 12.49
N TYR A 661 6.53 15.30 13.04
CA TYR A 661 6.32 15.65 14.44
C TYR A 661 4.85 15.91 14.73
N GLU A 662 4.18 16.70 13.89
CA GLU A 662 2.75 16.99 14.03
C GLU A 662 1.94 15.71 13.99
N TRP A 663 2.17 14.81 13.03
CA TRP A 663 1.46 13.54 12.95
C TRP A 663 1.74 12.62 14.15
N ALA A 664 2.99 12.55 14.61
CA ALA A 664 3.41 11.66 15.70
C ALA A 664 2.94 12.16 17.08
N THR A 665 2.85 13.48 17.27
CA THR A 665 2.43 14.09 18.55
C THR A 665 0.96 14.46 18.60
N LYS A 666 0.31 14.63 17.45
CA LYS A 666 -1.13 14.82 17.38
C LYS A 666 -1.76 13.67 18.15
N ALA A 667 -2.72 14.01 19.01
CA ALA A 667 -3.67 13.02 19.46
C ALA A 667 -4.24 12.42 18.17
N ARG A 668 -3.77 11.22 17.79
CA ARG A 668 -4.54 10.36 16.89
C ARG A 668 -5.95 10.48 17.43
N ALA A 669 -6.94 10.57 16.55
CA ALA A 669 -8.27 10.21 16.98
C ALA A 669 -8.17 8.74 17.38
N ASP A 670 -7.60 8.49 18.55
CA ASP A 670 -7.95 7.42 19.41
C ASP A 670 -9.46 7.51 19.36
N HIS A 671 -10.10 6.51 18.75
CA HIS A 671 -11.55 6.46 18.60
C HIS A 671 -12.11 6.35 20.03
N PHE A 672 -12.17 7.50 20.68
CA PHE A 672 -12.55 7.73 22.05
C PHE A 672 -13.65 8.77 22.01
N ALA A 673 -14.70 8.44 22.73
CA ALA A 673 -15.68 9.41 23.11
C ALA A 673 -15.25 9.88 24.52
N PHE A 674 -14.65 11.06 24.64
CA PHE A 674 -14.14 11.56 25.93
C PHE A 674 -15.28 12.10 26.78
N ASP A 675 -15.34 11.80 28.08
CA ASP A 675 -16.24 12.50 29.00
C ASP A 675 -15.79 13.97 29.22
N ALA A 676 -16.61 14.77 29.91
CA ALA A 676 -16.33 16.19 30.19
C ALA A 676 -15.04 16.42 31.03
N GLY A 677 -14.50 15.36 31.63
CA GLY A 677 -13.23 15.35 32.39
C GLY A 677 -12.05 14.78 31.61
N GLY A 678 -12.20 14.48 30.31
CA GLY A 678 -11.13 13.94 29.47
C GLY A 678 -10.87 12.44 29.63
N ARG A 679 -11.74 11.69 30.29
CA ARG A 679 -11.61 10.22 30.40
C ARG A 679 -12.27 9.53 29.20
N ALA A 680 -11.60 8.55 28.62
CA ALA A 680 -12.11 7.82 27.46
C ALA A 680 -13.33 6.94 27.82
N ALA A 681 -14.43 7.07 27.07
CA ALA A 681 -15.48 6.06 27.01
C ALA A 681 -14.98 4.88 26.17
N ARG A 682 -15.20 3.66 26.67
CA ARG A 682 -14.65 2.43 26.12
C ARG A 682 -15.46 2.00 24.90
N VAL A 683 -14.91 2.10 23.68
CA VAL A 683 -15.45 1.34 22.53
C VAL A 683 -15.21 -0.13 22.79
N ASP A 684 -16.26 -0.96 22.77
CA ASP A 684 -16.13 -2.40 23.03
C ASP A 684 -16.18 -3.26 21.76
N GLN A 685 -16.82 -2.79 20.68
CA GLN A 685 -16.82 -3.46 19.37
C GLN A 685 -16.85 -2.48 18.19
N GLN A 686 -16.24 -2.89 17.08
CA GLN A 686 -16.22 -2.18 15.80
C GLN A 686 -16.40 -3.16 14.65
N TRP A 687 -17.11 -2.74 13.60
CA TRP A 687 -17.30 -3.53 12.38
C TRP A 687 -17.09 -2.67 11.15
N ASP A 688 -16.10 -3.02 10.33
CA ASP A 688 -15.94 -2.43 9.01
C ASP A 688 -17.06 -2.96 8.10
N LEU A 689 -17.84 -2.05 7.55
CA LEU A 689 -19.02 -2.38 6.75
C LEU A 689 -18.61 -2.63 5.30
N HIS A 690 -18.69 -3.89 4.90
CA HIS A 690 -18.45 -4.32 3.52
C HIS A 690 -19.73 -4.89 2.94
N ARG A 691 -20.04 -4.52 1.69
CA ARG A 691 -21.12 -5.17 0.95
C ARG A 691 -20.63 -6.50 0.39
N ASP A 692 -21.52 -7.48 0.34
CA ASP A 692 -21.26 -8.77 -0.29
C ASP A 692 -20.98 -8.68 -1.80
N ASP A 693 -21.35 -7.57 -2.43
CA ASP A 693 -21.12 -7.27 -3.84
C ASP A 693 -19.99 -6.24 -4.09
N ASP A 694 -19.14 -5.97 -3.09
CA ASP A 694 -17.97 -5.08 -3.13
C ASP A 694 -18.23 -3.63 -3.60
N ARG A 695 -19.50 -3.23 -3.76
CA ARG A 695 -19.85 -1.85 -4.10
C ARG A 695 -19.81 -0.96 -2.84
N PRO A 696 -19.63 0.37 -2.98
CA PRO A 696 -19.64 1.27 -1.84
C PRO A 696 -20.95 1.27 -1.06
N VAL A 697 -20.82 1.50 0.24
CA VAL A 697 -21.91 1.78 1.18
C VAL A 697 -22.19 3.29 1.15
N ASP A 698 -23.45 3.66 0.99
CA ASP A 698 -23.86 5.07 1.06
C ASP A 698 -24.17 5.45 2.53
N ILE A 699 -24.59 6.68 2.79
CA ILE A 699 -24.89 7.18 4.12
C ILE A 699 -25.94 6.29 4.78
N ILE A 700 -25.54 5.54 5.82
CA ILE A 700 -26.44 4.77 6.67
C ILE A 700 -27.35 5.74 7.44
N THR A 701 -28.65 5.53 7.34
CA THR A 701 -29.70 6.40 7.91
C THR A 701 -30.31 5.84 9.18
N SER A 702 -30.30 4.51 9.37
CA SER A 702 -30.93 3.87 10.55
C SER A 702 -30.41 2.47 10.82
N VAL A 703 -30.46 2.05 12.08
CA VAL A 703 -30.09 0.71 12.58
C VAL A 703 -31.20 0.13 13.45
N ALA A 704 -31.49 -1.16 13.26
CA ALA A 704 -32.23 -1.96 14.23
C ALA A 704 -31.48 -3.27 14.52
N ARG A 705 -31.47 -3.70 15.78
CA ARG A 705 -30.85 -4.96 16.20
C ARG A 705 -31.91 -5.98 16.61
N CYS A 706 -31.69 -7.24 16.23
CA CYS A 706 -32.47 -8.37 16.68
C CYS A 706 -31.59 -9.59 16.95
N GLY A 707 -31.33 -9.91 18.23
CA GLY A 707 -30.38 -10.96 18.59
C GLY A 707 -28.95 -10.65 18.10
N SER A 708 -28.39 -11.53 17.27
CA SER A 708 -27.10 -11.33 16.57
C SER A 708 -27.24 -10.53 15.27
N LEU A 709 -28.45 -10.36 14.73
CA LEU A 709 -28.66 -9.68 13.46
C LEU A 709 -28.75 -8.17 13.65
N ILE A 710 -28.08 -7.44 12.76
CA ILE A 710 -28.14 -6.00 12.62
C ILE A 710 -28.74 -5.67 11.25
N PHE A 711 -29.77 -4.83 11.25
CA PHE A 711 -30.42 -4.31 10.05
C PHE A 711 -30.02 -2.86 9.87
N LEU A 712 -29.63 -2.50 8.66
CA LEU A 712 -29.14 -1.18 8.28
C LEU A 712 -29.96 -0.67 7.10
N ALA A 713 -30.34 0.61 7.09
CA ALA A 713 -30.82 1.25 5.87
C ALA A 713 -29.89 2.40 5.48
N ASP A 714 -29.81 2.69 4.18
CA ASP A 714 -29.00 3.79 3.65
C ASP A 714 -29.81 4.84 2.88
N SER A 715 -29.12 5.91 2.50
CA SER A 715 -29.65 7.04 1.73
C SER A 715 -30.07 6.68 0.30
N GLN A 716 -29.60 5.55 -0.23
CA GLN A 716 -29.97 5.01 -1.54
C GLN A 716 -31.16 4.05 -1.46
N SER A 717 -31.92 4.09 -0.36
CA SER A 717 -33.15 3.30 -0.23
C SER A 717 -32.89 1.79 -0.28
N ARG A 718 -31.79 1.34 0.33
CA ARG A 718 -31.44 -0.08 0.45
C ARG A 718 -31.55 -0.52 1.91
N LEU A 719 -32.01 -1.76 2.10
CA LEU A 719 -32.05 -2.41 3.41
C LEU A 719 -31.05 -3.58 3.42
N PHE A 720 -30.14 -3.54 4.37
CA PHE A 720 -29.11 -4.54 4.57
C PHE A 720 -29.35 -5.34 5.85
N ARG A 721 -28.83 -6.57 5.86
CA ARG A 721 -28.70 -7.43 7.03
C ARG A 721 -27.24 -7.83 7.21
N MET A 722 -26.80 -7.82 8.45
CA MET A 722 -25.46 -8.22 8.86
C MET A 722 -25.54 -9.11 10.10
N ASP A 723 -24.74 -10.17 10.17
CA ASP A 723 -24.59 -10.98 11.38
C ASP A 723 -23.42 -10.47 12.21
N ALA A 724 -23.71 -9.88 13.37
CA ALA A 724 -22.70 -9.30 14.25
C ALA A 724 -21.78 -10.33 14.93
N THR A 725 -22.08 -11.64 14.83
CA THR A 725 -21.24 -12.72 15.36
C THR A 725 -20.21 -13.25 14.35
N ALA A 726 -20.32 -12.87 13.07
CA ALA A 726 -19.38 -13.27 12.04
C ALA A 726 -18.01 -12.61 12.26
N ALA A 727 -16.93 -13.37 12.03
CA ALA A 727 -15.56 -12.86 12.10
C ALA A 727 -15.28 -11.74 11.08
N ARG A 728 -16.01 -11.75 9.95
CA ARG A 728 -16.07 -10.68 8.95
C ARG A 728 -17.54 -10.47 8.57
N PRO A 729 -18.26 -9.57 9.24
CA PRO A 729 -19.66 -9.32 8.92
C PRO A 729 -19.77 -8.65 7.56
N LEU A 730 -20.42 -9.34 6.61
CA LEU A 730 -20.79 -8.75 5.33
C LEU A 730 -22.23 -8.25 5.41
N MET A 731 -22.47 -7.09 4.82
CA MET A 731 -23.79 -6.54 4.64
C MET A 731 -24.42 -7.14 3.39
N HIS A 732 -25.45 -7.95 3.62
CA HIS A 732 -26.26 -8.53 2.56
C HIS A 732 -27.44 -7.62 2.27
N VAL A 733 -27.61 -7.19 1.02
CA VAL A 733 -28.82 -6.48 0.61
C VAL A 733 -30.00 -7.44 0.70
N ILE A 734 -30.98 -7.12 1.53
CA ILE A 734 -32.19 -7.95 1.70
C ILE A 734 -33.43 -7.29 1.09
N ALA A 735 -33.40 -5.97 0.85
CA ALA A 735 -34.41 -5.32 0.03
C ALA A 735 -33.92 -4.01 -0.63
N THR A 736 -34.49 -3.63 -1.78
CA THR A 736 -34.14 -2.43 -2.57
C THR A 736 -35.39 -1.64 -3.04
N GLU A 737 -35.21 -0.40 -3.51
CA GLU A 737 -36.32 0.50 -3.89
C GLU A 737 -37.30 -0.12 -4.91
N ASP A 738 -36.79 -0.85 -5.90
CA ASP A 738 -37.57 -1.59 -6.91
C ASP A 738 -38.44 -2.71 -6.31
N GLN A 739 -38.07 -3.23 -5.13
CA GLN A 739 -38.88 -4.17 -4.36
C GLN A 739 -39.91 -3.47 -3.46
N GLY A 740 -40.07 -2.15 -3.63
CA GLY A 740 -41.13 -1.36 -3.02
C GLY A 740 -40.82 -0.84 -1.63
N ILE A 741 -39.55 -0.88 -1.18
CA ILE A 741 -39.19 -0.42 0.16
C ILE A 741 -39.14 1.10 0.33
N GLY A 742 -39.11 1.85 -0.78
CA GLY A 742 -38.93 3.31 -0.86
C GLY A 742 -37.83 3.84 0.07
N ARG A 743 -38.00 5.02 0.68
CA ARG A 743 -36.95 5.72 1.46
C ARG A 743 -37.07 5.46 2.97
N PRO A 744 -36.32 4.52 3.56
CA PRO A 744 -36.40 4.23 4.99
C PRO A 744 -35.86 5.40 5.80
N SER A 745 -36.64 5.85 6.79
CA SER A 745 -36.26 6.94 7.68
C SER A 745 -36.13 6.52 9.14
N ALA A 746 -36.72 5.38 9.53
CA ALA A 746 -36.53 4.78 10.85
C ALA A 746 -36.81 3.26 10.80
N LEU A 747 -36.14 2.51 11.69
CA LEU A 747 -36.27 1.05 11.81
C LEU A 747 -36.57 0.65 13.26
N THR A 748 -37.43 -0.35 13.45
CA THR A 748 -37.55 -1.10 14.72
C THR A 748 -37.83 -2.56 14.42
N ALA A 749 -37.34 -3.47 15.27
CA ALA A 749 -37.56 -4.90 15.14
C ALA A 749 -38.45 -5.45 16.26
N ASP A 750 -39.23 -6.49 15.92
CA ASP A 750 -39.98 -7.38 16.81
C ASP A 750 -39.42 -8.79 16.63
N CYS A 751 -38.47 -9.12 17.50
CA CYS A 751 -37.71 -10.35 17.41
C CYS A 751 -38.55 -11.60 17.64
N ASP A 752 -39.52 -11.52 18.54
CA ASP A 752 -40.37 -12.65 18.90
C ASP A 752 -41.26 -13.05 17.71
N ARG A 753 -41.57 -12.10 16.83
CA ARG A 753 -42.36 -12.33 15.61
C ARG A 753 -41.54 -12.38 14.33
N SER A 754 -40.21 -12.30 14.41
CA SER A 754 -39.29 -12.23 13.25
C SER A 754 -39.62 -11.10 12.27
N ARG A 755 -40.10 -9.95 12.77
CA ARG A 755 -40.55 -8.82 11.95
C ARG A 755 -39.65 -7.60 12.11
N LEU A 756 -39.32 -6.97 10.99
CA LEU A 756 -38.72 -5.64 10.93
C LEU A 756 -39.77 -4.65 10.43
N TYR A 757 -39.97 -3.55 11.15
CA TYR A 757 -40.85 -2.47 10.74
C TYR A 757 -40.02 -1.32 10.18
N VAL A 758 -40.30 -0.96 8.94
CA VAL A 758 -39.60 0.08 8.19
C VAL A 758 -40.54 1.25 8.00
N VAL A 759 -40.25 2.39 8.64
CA VAL A 759 -40.96 3.65 8.41
C VAL A 759 -40.37 4.30 7.17
N ASN A 760 -41.22 4.58 6.19
CA ASN A 760 -40.82 5.12 4.90
C ASN A 760 -41.43 6.50 4.68
N SER A 761 -40.58 7.52 4.73
CA SER A 761 -40.97 8.92 4.53
C SER A 761 -41.34 9.24 3.08
N GLY A 762 -40.75 8.54 2.10
CA GLY A 762 -40.99 8.79 0.66
C GLY A 762 -42.31 8.22 0.16
N LEU A 763 -42.58 6.95 0.45
CA LEU A 763 -43.81 6.26 0.04
C LEU A 763 -44.94 6.36 1.07
N ARG A 764 -44.71 7.10 2.16
CA ARG A 764 -45.68 7.39 3.22
C ARG A 764 -46.37 6.13 3.76
N ASN A 765 -45.58 5.16 4.17
CA ASN A 765 -46.10 3.92 4.73
C ASN A 765 -45.15 3.33 5.78
N VAL A 766 -45.68 2.33 6.48
CA VAL A 766 -44.90 1.35 7.24
C VAL A 766 -44.91 0.04 6.48
N LEU A 767 -43.73 -0.55 6.33
CA LEU A 767 -43.55 -1.90 5.81
C LEU A 767 -43.26 -2.85 6.95
N THR A 768 -43.92 -4.01 6.94
CA THR A 768 -43.52 -5.17 7.75
C THR A 768 -42.70 -6.06 6.86
N VAL A 769 -41.42 -6.23 7.20
CA VAL A 769 -40.45 -7.05 6.46
C VAL A 769 -40.11 -8.27 7.30
N ASP A 770 -40.05 -9.43 6.67
CA ASP A 770 -39.56 -10.64 7.30
C ASP A 770 -38.04 -10.55 7.51
N THR A 771 -37.59 -10.72 8.76
CA THR A 771 -36.18 -10.56 9.15
C THR A 771 -35.23 -11.59 8.52
N GLN A 772 -35.76 -12.73 8.06
CA GLN A 772 -34.95 -13.82 7.49
C GLN A 772 -34.90 -13.79 5.96
N SER A 773 -36.03 -13.61 5.32
CA SER A 773 -36.16 -13.63 3.85
C SER A 773 -36.04 -12.25 3.20
N GLY A 774 -36.22 -11.16 3.96
CA GLY A 774 -36.31 -9.80 3.41
C GLY A 774 -37.63 -9.53 2.68
N ALA A 775 -38.57 -10.47 2.67
CA ALA A 775 -39.85 -10.31 1.99
C ALA A 775 -40.71 -9.24 2.68
N VAL A 776 -41.29 -8.34 1.89
CA VAL A 776 -42.30 -7.39 2.38
C VAL A 776 -43.60 -8.15 2.62
N LEU A 777 -43.93 -8.38 3.89
CA LEU A 777 -45.10 -9.14 4.33
C LEU A 777 -46.38 -8.30 4.30
N LYS A 778 -46.27 -7.02 4.66
CA LYS A 778 -47.41 -6.09 4.73
C LYS A 778 -46.93 -4.68 4.42
N LYS A 779 -47.74 -3.95 3.66
CA LYS A 779 -47.59 -2.52 3.42
C LYS A 779 -48.80 -1.78 3.97
N GLN A 780 -48.57 -0.83 4.85
CA GLN A 780 -49.62 -0.06 5.51
C GLN A 780 -49.36 1.43 5.29
N SER A 781 -50.11 2.04 4.38
CA SER A 781 -50.01 3.48 4.11
C SER A 781 -50.47 4.29 5.32
N PHE A 782 -49.83 5.44 5.53
CA PHE A 782 -50.33 6.41 6.49
C PHE A 782 -51.64 6.98 5.98
N LYS A 783 -52.64 7.09 6.87
CA LYS A 783 -53.91 7.78 6.54
C LYS A 783 -53.73 9.30 6.45
N ARG A 784 -52.64 9.86 7.01
CA ARG A 784 -52.29 11.29 7.09
C ARG A 784 -50.79 11.51 6.88
N GLU A 785 -50.35 12.75 6.62
CA GLU A 785 -48.94 13.06 6.34
C GLU A 785 -48.11 13.16 7.62
N LEU A 786 -46.96 12.46 7.67
CA LEU A 786 -46.00 12.54 8.77
C LEU A 786 -44.81 13.40 8.37
N TYR A 787 -44.55 14.47 9.15
CA TYR A 787 -43.40 15.34 8.94
C TYR A 787 -42.18 14.81 9.69
N GLU A 788 -41.11 14.54 8.94
CA GLU A 788 -39.81 14.14 9.46
C GLU A 788 -39.84 12.95 10.44
N ALA A 789 -40.44 11.83 10.00
CA ALA A 789 -40.50 10.61 10.78
C ALA A 789 -39.14 9.89 10.88
N ARG A 790 -38.32 10.29 11.85
CA ARG A 790 -36.93 9.83 12.02
C ARG A 790 -36.72 8.84 13.17
N SER A 791 -37.76 8.54 13.96
CA SER A 791 -37.71 7.49 14.97
C SER A 791 -38.97 6.63 14.95
N VAL A 792 -38.83 5.38 15.39
CA VAL A 792 -39.95 4.47 15.56
C VAL A 792 -39.69 3.54 16.75
N SER A 793 -40.74 3.27 17.51
CA SER A 793 -40.69 2.36 18.67
C SER A 793 -41.93 1.50 18.72
N LEU A 794 -41.76 0.21 19.01
CA LEU A 794 -42.87 -0.73 19.16
C LEU A 794 -43.31 -0.88 20.62
N ALA A 795 -44.61 -0.79 20.88
CA ALA A 795 -45.22 -1.18 22.14
C ALA A 795 -46.49 -2.01 21.92
N GLY A 796 -46.42 -3.30 22.25
CA GLY A 796 -47.48 -4.25 21.91
C GLY A 796 -47.69 -4.30 20.39
N ASP A 797 -48.92 -4.14 19.94
CA ASP A 797 -49.29 -4.08 18.53
C ASP A 797 -49.41 -2.66 17.97
N VAL A 798 -48.74 -1.68 18.61
CA VAL A 798 -48.78 -0.28 18.20
C VAL A 798 -47.36 0.22 17.94
N LEU A 799 -47.16 0.79 16.75
CA LEU A 799 -45.96 1.55 16.42
C LEU A 799 -46.16 3.01 16.83
N TYR A 800 -45.19 3.54 17.55
CA TYR A 800 -45.07 4.95 17.87
C TYR A 800 -44.03 5.52 16.94
N ILE A 801 -44.44 6.44 16.08
CA ILE A 801 -43.58 6.99 15.02
C ILE A 801 -43.30 8.45 15.37
N GLY A 802 -42.02 8.80 15.49
CA GLY A 802 -41.55 10.17 15.72
C GLY A 802 -41.89 11.10 14.56
N GLY A 803 -41.74 12.40 14.77
CA GLY A 803 -42.15 13.45 13.84
C GLY A 803 -43.29 14.31 14.41
N LEU A 804 -43.74 15.30 13.66
CA LEU A 804 -44.91 16.08 14.03
C LEU A 804 -46.16 15.61 13.29
N TRP A 805 -47.25 15.52 14.03
CA TRP A 805 -48.56 15.12 13.52
C TRP A 805 -49.61 16.20 13.80
N ASN A 806 -50.37 16.61 12.78
CA ASN A 806 -51.45 17.59 12.92
C ASN A 806 -52.82 16.89 12.80
N ALA A 807 -53.70 17.12 13.79
CA ALA A 807 -55.03 16.51 13.82
C ALA A 807 -55.99 17.08 12.78
N ASP A 808 -55.74 18.32 12.33
CA ASP A 808 -56.71 19.11 11.57
C ASP A 808 -56.38 19.20 10.06
N GLU A 809 -55.22 18.70 9.63
CA GLU A 809 -54.73 18.86 8.24
C GLU A 809 -54.49 17.53 7.51
N PRO A 810 -55.13 17.29 6.36
CA PRO A 810 -54.87 16.11 5.54
C PRO A 810 -53.78 16.29 4.45
N ARG A 811 -53.26 17.49 4.19
CA ARG A 811 -52.17 17.76 3.22
C ARG A 811 -51.36 19.01 3.61
N GLY A 812 -50.05 18.90 3.80
CA GLY A 812 -49.19 20.07 4.02
C GLY A 812 -49.29 20.61 5.45
N LEU A 813 -48.21 21.21 5.99
CA LEU A 813 -48.26 22.23 7.05
C LEU A 813 -48.02 23.60 6.35
N PRO A 814 -49.02 24.32 5.81
CA PRO A 814 -48.79 25.62 5.23
C PRO A 814 -49.55 26.71 6.02
N ALA A 815 -48.79 27.62 6.65
CA ALA A 815 -49.22 28.97 7.06
C ALA A 815 -49.83 29.20 8.48
N ARG A 816 -49.15 28.78 9.57
CA ARG A 816 -49.41 29.38 10.89
C ARG A 816 -48.30 30.35 11.33
N ASN A 817 -48.72 31.43 12.02
CA ASN A 817 -47.87 32.33 12.80
C ASN A 817 -47.11 31.54 13.88
N THR A 818 -45.91 31.98 14.28
CA THR A 818 -45.04 31.31 15.27
C THR A 818 -45.69 31.17 16.65
N GLU A 819 -46.70 31.98 16.95
CA GLU A 819 -47.36 32.05 18.26
C GLU A 819 -48.22 30.81 18.59
N ASP A 820 -48.84 30.14 17.60
CA ASP A 820 -49.84 29.08 17.82
C ASP A 820 -49.51 27.73 17.12
N PHE A 821 -48.28 27.55 16.65
CA PHE A 821 -47.89 26.38 15.84
C PHE A 821 -48.14 25.04 16.56
N PHE A 822 -47.96 24.99 17.88
CA PHE A 822 -48.08 23.74 18.64
C PHE A 822 -49.49 23.44 19.16
N GLU A 823 -50.46 24.36 19.03
CA GLU A 823 -51.80 24.22 19.64
C GLU A 823 -52.64 23.09 19.05
N SER A 824 -52.42 22.73 17.78
CA SER A 824 -53.14 21.64 17.08
C SER A 824 -52.22 20.50 16.63
N THR A 825 -51.01 20.41 17.19
CA THR A 825 -50.00 19.40 16.80
C THR A 825 -49.67 18.44 17.94
N TYR A 826 -49.21 17.25 17.59
CA TYR A 826 -48.81 16.20 18.50
C TYR A 826 -47.40 15.72 18.17
N LEU A 827 -46.70 15.24 19.20
CA LEU A 827 -45.41 14.59 19.08
C LEU A 827 -45.65 13.14 18.63
N GLY A 828 -45.41 12.91 17.35
CA GLY A 828 -45.55 11.63 16.69
C GLY A 828 -47.00 11.16 16.54
N GLU A 829 -47.12 9.94 16.06
CA GLU A 829 -48.40 9.23 15.91
C GLU A 829 -48.31 7.79 16.42
N ARG A 830 -49.49 7.22 16.70
CA ARG A 830 -49.69 5.82 17.09
C ARG A 830 -50.38 5.08 15.95
N LEU A 831 -49.68 4.11 15.38
CA LEU A 831 -50.16 3.24 14.32
C LEU A 831 -50.49 1.84 14.88
N SER A 832 -51.77 1.49 14.86
CA SER A 832 -52.22 0.13 15.16
C SER A 832 -51.82 -0.83 14.04
N LEU A 833 -51.02 -1.84 14.37
CA LEU A 833 -50.61 -2.90 13.44
C LEU A 833 -51.76 -3.87 13.12
N VAL A 834 -52.76 -3.92 14.00
CA VAL A 834 -53.95 -4.78 13.89
C VAL A 834 -55.04 -4.08 13.07
N SER A 835 -55.56 -2.94 13.54
CA SER A 835 -56.70 -2.26 12.92
C SER A 835 -56.34 -1.35 11.76
N GLY A 836 -55.08 -0.92 11.66
CA GLY A 836 -54.68 0.05 10.65
C GLY A 836 -54.83 1.52 11.06
N ASP A 837 -55.38 1.77 12.25
CA ASP A 837 -55.72 3.13 12.68
C ASP A 837 -54.51 3.93 13.13
N VAL A 838 -54.54 5.21 12.79
CA VAL A 838 -53.57 6.23 13.16
C VAL A 838 -54.26 7.17 14.15
N THR A 839 -53.67 7.32 15.33
CA THR A 839 -54.15 8.26 16.35
C THR A 839 -53.02 9.19 16.79
N PRO A 840 -53.33 10.40 17.29
CA PRO A 840 -52.30 11.32 17.79
C PRO A 840 -51.39 10.67 18.83
N GLY A 841 -50.09 10.99 18.80
CA GLY A 841 -49.10 10.52 19.77
C GLY A 841 -49.23 11.24 21.11
N PHE A 842 -48.28 12.13 21.41
CA PHE A 842 -48.20 12.83 22.69
C PHE A 842 -48.48 14.33 22.55
N GLN A 843 -48.98 14.96 23.61
CA GLN A 843 -49.12 16.42 23.64
C GLN A 843 -47.74 17.10 23.68
N PRO A 844 -47.50 18.16 22.89
CA PRO A 844 -46.28 18.95 22.95
C PRO A 844 -46.02 19.54 24.34
N TYR A 845 -44.76 19.64 24.74
CA TYR A 845 -44.38 20.30 26.00
C TYR A 845 -43.78 21.70 25.78
N GLU A 846 -43.19 21.97 24.61
CA GLU A 846 -42.98 23.33 24.11
C GLU A 846 -44.18 23.76 23.28
N THR A 847 -44.71 24.94 23.56
CA THR A 847 -45.94 25.48 22.96
C THR A 847 -45.69 26.54 21.89
N ARG A 848 -44.43 26.85 21.56
CA ARG A 848 -44.04 27.86 20.55
C ARG A 848 -42.84 27.42 19.72
N CYS A 849 -42.77 27.88 18.47
CA CYS A 849 -41.65 27.57 17.57
C CYS A 849 -40.60 28.70 17.58
N ILE A 850 -39.38 28.39 18.04
CA ILE A 850 -38.28 29.36 18.21
C ILE A 850 -37.26 29.32 17.04
N ALA A 851 -37.20 28.25 16.24
CA ALA A 851 -36.34 28.21 15.05
C ALA A 851 -37.01 27.57 13.83
N ALA A 852 -37.25 28.42 12.85
CA ALA A 852 -37.86 28.12 11.56
C ALA A 852 -37.26 26.91 10.83
N GLY A 853 -38.13 26.02 10.34
CA GLY A 853 -37.74 24.80 9.63
C GLY A 853 -37.07 23.71 10.49
N ALA A 854 -36.73 23.99 11.76
CA ALA A 854 -36.20 23.01 12.70
C ALA A 854 -37.24 22.52 13.73
N CYS A 855 -38.39 23.22 13.83
CA CYS A 855 -39.51 22.84 14.69
C CYS A 855 -40.29 21.61 14.18
N THR A 856 -40.12 21.20 12.91
CA THR A 856 -40.88 20.11 12.24
C THR A 856 -40.44 18.70 12.63
N PHE A 857 -39.56 18.58 13.61
CA PHE A 857 -38.98 17.32 14.07
C PHE A 857 -39.48 16.98 15.48
N ALA A 858 -39.70 15.70 15.75
CA ALA A 858 -39.77 15.17 17.10
C ALA A 858 -39.15 13.78 17.14
N ASP A 859 -38.32 13.51 18.14
CA ASP A 859 -37.77 12.18 18.40
C ASP A 859 -38.51 11.60 19.60
N LEU A 860 -38.95 10.35 19.47
CA LEU A 860 -39.55 9.61 20.57
C LEU A 860 -38.92 8.25 20.73
N ASN A 861 -38.83 7.80 21.98
CA ASN A 861 -38.24 6.52 22.30
C ASN A 861 -38.92 5.86 23.50
N ARG A 862 -39.12 4.54 23.40
CA ARG A 862 -39.75 3.76 24.46
C ARG A 862 -38.78 3.44 25.59
N ILE A 863 -39.19 3.73 26.82
CA ILE A 863 -38.54 3.25 28.04
C ILE A 863 -39.05 1.84 28.30
N ARG A 864 -38.15 0.84 28.31
CA ARG A 864 -38.52 -0.58 28.41
C ARG A 864 -38.40 -1.17 29.83
N THR A 865 -37.88 -0.41 30.78
CA THR A 865 -37.68 -0.90 32.15
C THR A 865 -38.95 -0.80 33.01
N ALA A 866 -39.15 -1.79 33.88
CA ALA A 866 -40.23 -1.80 34.86
C ALA A 866 -40.01 -0.81 36.03
N SER A 867 -38.79 -0.30 36.21
CA SER A 867 -38.43 0.60 37.32
C SER A 867 -38.74 2.08 37.07
N SER A 868 -39.14 2.46 35.85
CA SER A 868 -39.48 3.84 35.50
C SER A 868 -40.96 4.12 35.70
N PRO A 869 -41.35 5.23 36.35
CA PRO A 869 -42.74 5.67 36.41
C PRO A 869 -43.26 6.21 35.05
N ALA A 870 -42.36 6.47 34.09
CA ALA A 870 -42.68 6.90 32.74
C ALA A 870 -42.39 5.79 31.71
N ALA A 871 -43.19 5.74 30.64
CA ALA A 871 -43.07 4.78 29.56
C ALA A 871 -42.36 5.32 28.31
N TRP A 872 -42.27 6.64 28.17
CA TRP A 872 -41.75 7.30 26.98
C TRP A 872 -40.86 8.49 27.33
N VAL A 873 -39.87 8.72 26.47
CA VAL A 873 -39.10 9.96 26.43
C VAL A 873 -39.20 10.56 25.03
N ALA A 874 -39.37 11.88 24.97
CA ALA A 874 -39.46 12.59 23.70
C ALA A 874 -38.70 13.91 23.74
N VAL A 875 -38.20 14.31 22.57
CA VAL A 875 -37.62 15.63 22.33
C VAL A 875 -38.26 16.28 21.11
N GLN A 876 -38.57 17.56 21.23
CA GLN A 876 -39.07 18.40 20.14
C GLN A 876 -37.88 19.05 19.41
N GLY A 877 -38.03 19.26 18.11
CA GLY A 877 -37.07 20.04 17.34
C GLY A 877 -36.90 21.42 17.94
N ILE A 878 -35.65 21.88 18.03
CA ILE A 878 -35.18 23.14 18.66
C ILE A 878 -35.01 23.12 20.19
N SER A 879 -35.40 22.03 20.85
CA SER A 879 -35.39 21.95 22.30
C SER A 879 -34.00 21.60 22.85
N THR A 880 -33.62 22.27 23.93
CA THR A 880 -32.56 21.85 24.86
C THR A 880 -33.14 21.04 26.03
N ARG A 881 -34.43 20.69 25.96
CA ARG A 881 -35.17 19.91 26.94
C ARG A 881 -35.62 18.58 26.35
N PHE A 882 -35.93 17.63 27.21
CA PHE A 882 -36.69 16.45 26.85
C PHE A 882 -37.81 16.24 27.87
N ALA A 883 -38.90 15.59 27.45
CA ALA A 883 -40.04 15.30 28.31
C ALA A 883 -40.27 13.80 28.47
N MET A 884 -40.81 13.43 29.62
CA MET A 884 -41.21 12.07 29.94
C MET A 884 -42.73 11.97 29.96
N TYR A 885 -43.24 10.84 29.46
CA TYR A 885 -44.68 10.55 29.42
C TYR A 885 -44.97 9.17 30.01
N ASP A 886 -46.09 9.04 30.71
CA ASP A 886 -46.60 7.76 31.19
C ASP A 886 -47.15 6.88 30.05
N ALA A 887 -47.60 5.67 30.38
CA ALA A 887 -48.18 4.75 29.40
C ALA A 887 -49.52 5.24 28.81
N ALA A 888 -50.23 6.14 29.50
CA ALA A 888 -51.46 6.76 29.03
C ALA A 888 -51.20 7.96 28.10
N GLY A 889 -49.95 8.42 27.99
CA GLY A 889 -49.54 9.56 27.19
C GLY A 889 -49.62 10.90 27.92
N ASN A 890 -49.82 10.90 29.24
CA ASN A 890 -49.75 12.12 30.04
C ASN A 890 -48.30 12.46 30.32
N ARG A 891 -47.96 13.75 30.20
CA ARG A 891 -46.63 14.26 30.54
C ARG A 891 -46.42 14.14 32.05
N THR A 892 -45.39 13.41 32.45
CA THR A 892 -45.02 13.23 33.86
C THR A 892 -43.97 14.23 34.31
N ALA A 893 -43.02 14.59 33.44
CA ALA A 893 -41.95 15.54 33.75
C ALA A 893 -41.34 16.16 32.50
N THR A 894 -40.57 17.24 32.68
CA THR A 894 -39.76 17.91 31.65
C THR A 894 -38.42 18.28 32.26
N TYR A 895 -37.33 17.98 31.56
CA TYR A 895 -35.96 18.15 32.04
C TYR A 895 -35.15 19.00 31.06
N ASP A 896 -34.35 19.92 31.59
CA ASP A 896 -33.33 20.64 30.83
C ASP A 896 -32.08 19.76 30.68
N ALA A 897 -31.60 19.62 29.44
CA ALA A 897 -30.33 18.97 29.20
C ALA A 897 -29.19 19.90 29.61
N THR A 898 -28.22 19.36 30.35
CA THR A 898 -27.08 20.11 30.90
C THR A 898 -25.80 19.68 30.18
N SER A 899 -25.20 20.61 29.43
CA SER A 899 -23.88 20.47 28.79
C SER A 899 -23.26 21.87 28.67
N PRO A 900 -21.96 22.02 28.92
CA PRO A 900 -21.25 23.28 28.68
C PRO A 900 -21.24 23.69 27.19
N LYS A 901 -21.69 22.80 26.29
CA LYS A 901 -21.82 23.05 24.85
C LYS A 901 -23.25 23.34 24.39
N PHE A 902 -24.25 23.26 25.27
CA PHE A 902 -25.63 23.67 24.93
C PHE A 902 -25.73 25.19 24.83
N LEU A 903 -26.06 25.68 23.63
CA LEU A 903 -26.25 27.09 23.33
C LEU A 903 -27.67 27.28 22.79
N ARG A 904 -28.49 28.10 23.46
CA ARG A 904 -29.79 28.58 22.97
C ARG A 904 -29.88 30.07 23.23
N ASP A 905 -29.87 30.88 22.19
CA ASP A 905 -29.90 32.34 22.27
C ASP A 905 -31.32 32.92 22.45
N GLY A 906 -32.35 32.08 22.38
CA GLY A 906 -33.75 32.45 22.60
C GLY A 906 -34.38 33.27 21.48
N THR A 907 -33.67 33.51 20.37
CA THR A 907 -34.16 34.33 19.25
C THR A 907 -35.27 33.59 18.50
N GLU A 908 -36.46 34.17 18.44
CA GLU A 908 -37.55 33.68 17.57
C GLU A 908 -37.30 34.08 16.11
N ILE A 909 -37.45 33.13 15.19
CA ILE A 909 -37.26 33.37 13.76
C ILE A 909 -38.51 32.93 12.98
N PRO A 910 -38.99 33.69 11.97
CA PRO A 910 -40.18 33.32 11.21
C PRO A 910 -40.06 31.95 10.55
N VAL A 911 -41.09 31.10 10.59
CA VAL A 911 -41.10 29.72 10.05
C VAL A 911 -40.56 29.61 8.61
N HIS A 912 -40.62 30.69 7.84
CA HIS A 912 -40.07 30.81 6.49
C HIS A 912 -38.82 31.71 6.46
N ILE A 913 -37.63 31.11 6.51
CA ILE A 913 -36.35 31.77 6.27
C ILE A 913 -35.50 30.99 5.27
N SER A 914 -34.48 31.64 4.71
CA SER A 914 -33.53 30.98 3.81
C SER A 914 -32.72 29.89 4.54
N GLN A 915 -32.27 28.88 3.79
CA GLN A 915 -31.39 27.83 4.32
C GLN A 915 -30.10 28.41 4.91
N GLU A 916 -29.59 29.53 4.36
CA GLU A 916 -28.43 30.23 4.91
C GLU A 916 -28.69 30.73 6.34
N GLN A 917 -29.85 31.34 6.58
CA GLN A 917 -30.23 31.82 7.90
C GLN A 917 -30.40 30.66 8.89
N ILE A 918 -30.89 29.49 8.42
CA ILE A 918 -30.97 28.26 9.22
C ILE A 918 -29.56 27.80 9.64
N GLU A 919 -28.60 27.72 8.72
CA GLU A 919 -27.23 27.28 9.03
C GLU A 919 -26.50 28.26 9.96
N ARG A 920 -26.68 29.57 9.75
CA ARG A 920 -26.14 30.62 10.65
C ARG A 920 -26.79 30.59 12.03
N TRP A 921 -28.06 30.20 12.14
CA TRP A 921 -28.70 30.01 13.45
C TRP A 921 -28.15 28.78 14.17
N LYS A 922 -28.02 27.65 13.47
CA LYS A 922 -27.41 26.41 13.99
C LYS A 922 -25.94 26.58 14.39
N SER A 923 -25.23 27.58 13.86
CA SER A 923 -23.84 27.83 14.27
C SER A 923 -23.71 28.58 15.60
N ARG A 924 -24.78 29.24 16.04
CA ARG A 924 -24.84 29.92 17.34
C ARG A 924 -25.56 29.09 18.40
N ASN A 925 -26.28 28.05 17.97
CA ASN A 925 -27.17 27.26 18.81
C ASN A 925 -26.91 25.76 18.65
N SER A 926 -26.93 25.01 19.74
CA SER A 926 -26.87 23.55 19.74
C SER A 926 -28.14 23.00 20.39
N VAL A 927 -28.82 22.11 19.67
CA VAL A 927 -30.10 21.54 20.07
C VAL A 927 -30.04 20.03 20.04
N ILE A 928 -30.87 19.39 20.87
CA ILE A 928 -30.96 17.94 20.91
C ILE A 928 -31.57 17.47 19.58
N ARG A 929 -30.91 16.50 18.95
CA ARG A 929 -31.29 15.91 17.66
C ARG A 929 -31.82 14.49 17.81
N GLN A 930 -31.62 13.85 18.96
CA GLN A 930 -32.09 12.50 19.21
C GLN A 930 -32.18 12.23 20.71
N VAL A 931 -33.15 11.41 21.12
CA VAL A 931 -33.26 10.90 22.48
C VAL A 931 -33.44 9.39 22.49
N LEU A 932 -32.70 8.71 23.34
CA LEU A 932 -32.63 7.26 23.39
C LEU A 932 -32.77 6.79 24.84
N ALA A 933 -33.73 5.90 25.12
CA ALA A 933 -33.86 5.28 26.43
C ALA A 933 -33.15 3.92 26.44
N VAL A 934 -32.22 3.72 27.37
CA VAL A 934 -31.38 2.52 27.46
C VAL A 934 -31.39 2.02 28.89
N SER A 935 -32.04 0.87 29.13
CA SER A 935 -32.27 0.19 30.42
C SER A 935 -32.57 1.09 31.62
N THR A 936 -31.58 1.81 32.15
CA THR A 936 -31.62 2.60 33.38
C THR A 936 -31.36 4.10 33.17
N CYS A 937 -31.20 4.56 31.93
CA CYS A 937 -30.86 5.94 31.62
C CYS A 937 -31.51 6.47 30.33
N ILE A 938 -31.47 7.78 30.17
CA ILE A 938 -31.86 8.54 28.99
C ILE A 938 -30.60 9.13 28.40
N VAL A 939 -30.42 8.97 27.09
CA VAL A 939 -29.33 9.55 26.33
C VAL A 939 -29.87 10.61 25.40
N THR A 940 -29.31 11.82 25.47
CA THR A 940 -29.59 12.89 24.50
C THR A 940 -28.39 13.11 23.62
N VAL A 941 -28.60 13.26 22.31
CA VAL A 941 -27.54 13.54 21.35
C VAL A 941 -27.77 14.91 20.75
N HIS A 942 -26.74 15.72 20.69
CA HIS A 942 -26.80 17.06 20.13
C HIS A 942 -25.62 17.31 19.20
N ALA A 943 -25.79 18.29 18.31
CA ALA A 943 -24.75 18.67 17.37
C ALA A 943 -24.44 20.16 17.47
N LEU A 944 -23.16 20.46 17.38
CA LEU A 944 -22.62 21.80 17.30
C LEU A 944 -22.16 22.05 15.87
N THR A 945 -22.76 23.04 15.21
CA THR A 945 -22.30 23.51 13.90
C THR A 945 -21.33 24.65 14.11
N THR A 946 -20.19 24.64 13.45
CA THR A 946 -19.20 25.72 13.51
C THR A 946 -18.95 26.23 12.10
N ILE A 947 -19.17 27.53 11.91
CA ILE A 947 -18.85 28.24 10.68
C ILE A 947 -17.94 29.42 11.03
N GLY A 948 -16.92 29.65 10.22
CA GLY A 948 -15.99 30.77 10.40
C GLY A 948 -16.59 32.10 9.93
N PRO A 949 -15.93 33.24 10.25
CA PRO A 949 -16.36 34.56 9.77
C PRO A 949 -16.40 34.66 8.24
N ASP A 950 -15.54 33.91 7.55
CA ASP A 950 -15.43 33.91 6.09
C ASP A 950 -16.27 32.81 5.40
N TRP A 951 -17.03 32.02 6.16
CA TRP A 951 -17.84 30.93 5.60
C TRP A 951 -18.92 31.45 4.66
N GLN A 952 -18.98 30.90 3.46
CA GLN A 952 -19.97 31.25 2.44
C GLN A 952 -21.09 30.20 2.32
N PHE A 953 -22.31 30.66 2.04
CA PHE A 953 -23.44 29.76 1.84
C PHE A 953 -23.16 28.80 0.67
N GLY A 954 -23.17 27.50 0.96
CA GLY A 954 -22.79 26.43 0.03
C GLY A 954 -21.51 25.70 0.41
N GLU A 955 -20.64 26.32 1.22
CA GLU A 955 -19.50 25.65 1.84
C GLU A 955 -19.95 24.67 2.93
N GLN A 956 -19.19 23.60 3.15
CA GLN A 956 -19.52 22.61 4.18
C GLN A 956 -19.23 23.17 5.59
N PRO A 957 -20.24 23.31 6.46
CA PRO A 957 -20.01 23.64 7.86
C PRO A 957 -19.22 22.51 8.55
N GLN A 958 -18.45 22.86 9.57
CA GLN A 958 -17.92 21.84 10.48
C GLN A 958 -18.99 21.45 11.50
N TYR A 959 -19.09 20.16 11.81
CA TYR A 959 -20.01 19.66 12.83
C TYR A 959 -19.26 18.80 13.83
N SER A 960 -19.62 18.91 15.10
CA SER A 960 -19.24 17.94 16.13
C SER A 960 -20.49 17.42 16.82
N VAL A 961 -20.55 16.11 17.04
CA VAL A 961 -21.67 15.43 17.69
C VAL A 961 -21.27 15.07 19.10
N HIS A 962 -22.18 15.28 20.05
CA HIS A 962 -21.97 15.02 21.47
C HIS A 962 -23.17 14.31 22.06
N MET A 963 -22.91 13.57 23.13
CA MET A 963 -23.86 12.72 23.83
C MET A 963 -23.85 13.05 25.33
N ASN A 964 -25.04 13.15 25.93
CA ASN A 964 -25.22 13.29 27.38
C ASN A 964 -26.12 12.17 27.93
N ILE A 965 -25.88 11.77 29.18
CA ILE A 965 -26.56 10.66 29.85
C ILE A 965 -27.26 11.17 31.12
N TYR A 966 -28.51 10.78 31.32
CA TYR A 966 -29.36 11.15 32.45
C TYR A 966 -29.96 9.90 33.07
N GLY A 967 -30.23 9.92 34.38
CA GLY A 967 -31.08 8.92 35.02
C GLY A 967 -32.50 8.95 34.43
N LEU A 968 -33.27 7.87 34.64
CA LEU A 968 -34.68 7.81 34.24
C LEU A 968 -35.58 8.75 35.04
N ASP A 969 -35.10 9.25 36.18
CA ASP A 969 -35.70 10.34 36.95
C ASP A 969 -35.28 11.73 36.42
N GLY A 970 -34.53 11.77 35.32
CA GLY A 970 -33.95 12.98 34.73
C GLY A 970 -32.83 13.63 35.55
N ALA A 971 -32.41 13.02 36.68
CA ALA A 971 -31.26 13.49 37.45
C ALA A 971 -29.95 13.21 36.68
N GLY A 972 -29.02 14.16 36.71
CA GLY A 972 -27.82 14.12 35.87
C GLY A 972 -26.82 13.05 36.29
N LEU A 973 -26.46 12.17 35.36
CA LEU A 973 -25.20 11.41 35.38
C LEU A 973 -24.26 12.05 34.34
N VAL A 974 -23.78 13.26 34.64
CA VAL A 974 -23.24 14.17 33.60
C VAL A 974 -21.96 13.62 32.97
N SER A 975 -22.07 13.27 31.69
CA SER A 975 -20.93 13.07 30.77
C SER A 975 -21.24 13.82 29.48
N ASP A 976 -20.27 14.53 28.92
CA ASP A 976 -20.36 15.21 27.62
C ASP A 976 -19.42 14.50 26.67
N VAL A 977 -19.98 13.57 25.90
CA VAL A 977 -19.24 12.53 25.20
C VAL A 977 -19.20 12.81 23.71
N ARG A 978 -18.04 13.17 23.17
CA ARG A 978 -17.87 13.46 21.73
C ARG A 978 -17.99 12.18 20.91
N LEU A 979 -18.93 12.14 19.95
CA LEU A 979 -19.14 11.01 19.05
C LEU A 979 -18.42 11.20 17.70
N PRO A 980 -18.04 10.11 17.01
CA PRO A 980 -17.49 10.17 15.65
C PRO A 980 -18.50 10.73 14.64
N ASP A 981 -19.78 10.36 14.78
CA ASP A 981 -20.91 10.90 14.04
C ASP A 981 -22.22 10.70 14.85
N PHE A 982 -23.38 11.01 14.29
CA PHE A 982 -24.68 10.77 14.92
C PHE A 982 -24.93 9.27 15.15
N PRO A 983 -25.42 8.87 16.33
CA PRO A 983 -25.89 7.52 16.53
C PRO A 983 -27.16 7.30 15.71
N ILE A 984 -27.33 6.07 15.27
CA ILE A 984 -28.38 5.68 14.33
C ILE A 984 -29.22 4.50 14.84
N GLY A 985 -28.90 4.02 16.04
CA GLY A 985 -29.64 2.96 16.71
C GLY A 985 -29.12 2.69 18.12
N ARG A 986 -29.80 1.77 18.80
CA ARG A 986 -29.49 1.32 20.16
C ARG A 986 -29.97 -0.10 20.40
N ASP A 987 -29.45 -0.71 21.46
CA ASP A 987 -30.07 -1.85 22.14
C ASP A 987 -30.33 -1.50 23.62
N ASP A 988 -30.46 -2.51 24.49
CA ASP A 988 -30.76 -2.31 25.90
C ASP A 988 -29.54 -1.85 26.72
N THR A 989 -28.32 -1.95 26.19
CA THR A 989 -27.08 -1.61 26.92
C THR A 989 -26.12 -0.71 26.13
N HIS A 990 -26.34 -0.53 24.82
CA HIS A 990 -25.38 0.14 23.92
C HIS A 990 -26.04 1.06 22.90
N LEU A 991 -25.23 2.00 22.40
CA LEU A 991 -25.49 2.80 21.20
C LEU A 991 -24.69 2.30 20.02
N TYR A 992 -25.23 2.55 18.84
CA TYR A 992 -24.58 2.30 17.56
C TYR A 992 -24.39 3.62 16.82
N ALA A 993 -23.15 3.92 16.44
CA ALA A 993 -22.78 5.10 15.66
C ALA A 993 -21.95 4.69 14.43
N ILE A 994 -22.00 5.48 13.36
CA ILE A 994 -21.19 5.25 12.16
C ILE A 994 -19.99 6.18 12.17
N ASP A 995 -18.84 5.67 11.77
CA ASP A 995 -17.65 6.45 11.47
C ASP A 995 -17.41 6.42 9.95
N TYR A 996 -17.50 7.57 9.30
CA TYR A 996 -17.21 7.75 7.87
C TYR A 996 -15.74 8.14 7.61
N GLY A 997 -14.89 8.10 8.64
CA GLY A 997 -13.48 8.45 8.56
C GLY A 997 -13.22 9.96 8.38
N ALA A 998 -11.93 10.30 8.22
CA ALA A 998 -11.45 11.70 8.22
C ALA A 998 -12.02 12.60 7.11
N LYS A 999 -12.57 12.02 6.03
CA LYS A 999 -13.17 12.76 4.91
C LYS A 999 -14.66 13.07 5.12
N GLY A 1000 -15.29 12.51 6.15
CA GLY A 1000 -16.69 12.75 6.51
C GLY A 1000 -17.73 12.21 5.51
N ARG A 1001 -19.02 12.49 5.80
CA ARG A 1001 -20.23 11.94 5.14
C ARG A 1001 -20.37 12.07 3.61
N ARG A 1002 -19.50 12.81 2.91
CA ARG A 1002 -19.72 13.19 1.49
C ARG A 1002 -18.77 12.56 0.45
N ASN A 1003 -17.74 11.82 0.87
CA ASN A 1003 -16.78 11.18 -0.04
C ASN A 1003 -16.49 9.73 0.39
N SER A 1004 -17.43 8.80 0.21
CA SER A 1004 -17.22 7.38 0.57
C SER A 1004 -16.57 6.59 -0.58
N ALA A 1005 -15.28 6.27 -0.41
CA ALA A 1005 -14.62 5.18 -1.12
C ALA A 1005 -13.69 4.34 -0.22
N ASP A 1006 -13.27 4.82 0.96
CA ASP A 1006 -12.10 4.21 1.63
C ASP A 1006 -12.40 3.39 2.92
N ALA A 1007 -13.46 3.66 3.70
CA ALA A 1007 -13.98 2.80 4.79
C ALA A 1007 -15.24 3.40 5.46
N VAL A 1008 -16.23 2.57 5.81
CA VAL A 1008 -17.36 2.95 6.70
C VAL A 1008 -17.37 1.94 7.86
N THR A 1009 -17.32 2.41 9.10
CA THR A 1009 -17.25 1.53 10.29
C THR A 1009 -18.46 1.74 11.19
N LEU A 1010 -19.12 0.66 11.62
CA LEU A 1010 -20.14 0.67 12.67
C LEU A 1010 -19.46 0.48 14.03
N VAL A 1011 -19.66 1.43 14.93
CA VAL A 1011 -19.06 1.46 16.27
C VAL A 1011 -20.12 1.20 17.32
N ARG A 1012 -19.84 0.29 18.26
CA ARG A 1012 -20.70 -0.03 19.40
C ARG A 1012 -20.14 0.60 20.68
N ILE A 1013 -20.98 1.39 21.34
CA ILE A 1013 -20.60 2.21 22.49
C ILE A 1013 -21.44 1.77 23.70
N PRO A 1014 -20.82 1.21 24.77
CA PRO A 1014 -21.52 0.84 25.99
C PRO A 1014 -22.01 2.08 26.72
N ILE A 1015 -23.28 2.03 27.13
CA ILE A 1015 -23.83 3.02 28.05
C ILE A 1015 -23.76 2.38 29.44
N THR A 1016 -22.67 2.65 30.15
CA THR A 1016 -22.53 2.15 31.53
C THR A 1016 -23.19 3.17 32.46
N PRO A 1017 -24.24 2.82 33.21
CA PRO A 1017 -24.70 3.66 34.31
C PRO A 1017 -23.63 3.65 35.40
N GLY A 1018 -22.78 4.67 35.45
CA GLY A 1018 -21.84 4.86 36.56
C GLY A 1018 -22.60 5.21 37.85
N PRO A 1019 -21.98 5.05 39.03
CA PRO A 1019 -22.50 5.67 40.26
C PRO A 1019 -22.44 7.20 40.08
N ALA A 1020 -23.48 7.90 40.54
CA ALA A 1020 -23.51 9.36 40.53
C ALA A 1020 -22.24 9.91 41.19
N VAL A 1021 -21.43 10.64 40.42
CA VAL A 1021 -20.40 11.50 40.99
C VAL A 1021 -21.16 12.67 41.59
N VAL A 1022 -21.47 12.57 42.88
CA VAL A 1022 -21.90 13.71 43.69
C VAL A 1022 -20.73 14.70 43.64
N GLN A 1023 -21.00 15.91 43.15
CA GLN A 1023 -20.03 17.02 43.11
C GLN A 1023 -19.44 17.32 44.49
#